data_AF-A0A151Z7D0-F1
#
_entry.id   AF-A0A151Z7D0-F1
#
_cell.length_a   1.000
_cell.length_b   1.000
_cell.length_c   1.000
_cell.angle_alpha   90.00
_cell.angle_beta   90.00
_cell.angle_gamma   90.00
#
_symmetry.space_group_name_H-M   'P 1'
#
loop_
_entity.id
_entity.type
_entity.pdbx_description
1 polymer ?
#
loop_
_entity_poly.entity_id
_entity_poly.type
_entity_poly.pdbx_seq_one_letter_code
_entity_poly.pdbx_strand_id
1 'polypeptide(L)'
;MDDVIVYTSNPAIKALITLTESLSIRNLNISSGSLLVQAGAALNVISQVTVGEGATLTCSSNCRISNLINVYGNLVIDGGSMIIDGVANVYGGFKVLSGTLEILSLQIPSTTEIIPVISGGILKITGISNIDALVTVKGNAQVIVSSGTTTISNGIQCIENSTFVASLATINLLGSTDCTFNNLLTLGSKTILNIEGPIVNLLGGIKTALDSTSKIYIKASAILNVSGISLIQCPLNIDSISKLVINNGQLTLTSLLNTVADSLIELQTDSKLILQSTILIDLFSPISLDSTALLQIANGQKIRFLGDISSQLGSVIQILSGGNCIFPSELQPTISSDIVVFDNATLDIQGTISVLGNLNCYPKSILKISTTIGKLNLGGSDSLLKINLDLQGDSILNLLEGSKCTLLHLIQSSNTSKIFLENSAQLIIQTSTDLIKSLQLSGDSSVIFHGNTLLEDLTVIAVDVTSYPSLIFNDCQKCILQGTLDQFGHITLVNANLQIKSAVDVILNHNILCDKNSSIYIETLGSLSVFGTDGSDKSIIDTFLQVDGDIYLSGEVDLNGGIEIAPLSKCTFENALININANSTFNNLLSVTGNGQLNINANINLLDGIFVLSPSFPLVIDSTLDGIISVIIKGNSSVNSPLRCQSTCNINLEAQSYIELNGGLITTAPSTIHLLTSDILLGGNSLISGKVILELGSNIVSVGNCHFLQGIQSIYDKSTIDSMNINNPSTDDGTNNLWIQAGSCQLSGLTSTLTGGIGIKPESSLEINAPVLCFSGLRNSGHLLVNSIVNVSRSLISQTTSESRCVLSKGAQLIAYTINMSQGRLEGLGKLITQSSCTCGGIVDGVFDVVGDFRLLESSILNIGIATKANHNQVQCSARAYLSGTVEVKRINTSLSDLKVGDKIPILRSSFCEGQLSLSDSTESREFQLQNTSSTYNLIYQPSNLKSSKTVEEDSSSSTVFVNLILSVSLIAITLFI
;
A
#
# COMPACT_ATOMS: atom_id res chain seq x y z
N MET A 1 99.25 36.85 12.37
CA MET A 1 98.29 36.78 11.25
C MET A 1 98.03 38.20 10.82
N ASP A 2 98.28 38.47 9.55
CA ASP A 2 98.29 39.83 9.02
C ASP A 2 96.92 40.21 8.46
N ASP A 3 96.72 41.51 8.26
CA ASP A 3 95.59 42.06 7.51
C ASP A 3 95.98 42.15 6.04
N VAL A 4 95.15 41.58 5.15
CA VAL A 4 95.40 41.57 3.70
C VAL A 4 94.42 42.50 3.01
N ILE A 5 94.95 43.41 2.18
CA ILE A 5 94.15 44.28 1.31
C ILE A 5 94.42 43.89 -0.14
N VAL A 6 93.37 43.52 -0.86
CA VAL A 6 93.37 43.31 -2.31
C VAL A 6 92.76 44.55 -2.96
N TYR A 7 93.53 45.24 -3.78
CA TYR A 7 93.07 46.39 -4.55
C TYR A 7 93.77 46.47 -5.91
N THR A 8 93.09 47.04 -6.89
CA THR A 8 93.70 47.54 -8.13
C THR A 8 93.84 49.06 -8.03
N SER A 9 95.01 49.58 -8.40
CA SER A 9 95.24 51.02 -8.51
C SER A 9 94.50 51.64 -9.70
N ASN A 10 94.03 50.82 -10.65
CA ASN A 10 93.21 51.25 -11.79
C ASN A 10 91.81 50.60 -11.73
N PRO A 11 90.77 51.34 -11.32
CA PRO A 11 89.41 50.80 -11.23
C PRO A 11 88.81 50.37 -12.58
N ALA A 12 89.39 50.79 -13.71
CA ALA A 12 89.00 50.31 -15.05
C ALA A 12 89.56 48.91 -15.40
N ILE A 13 90.56 48.42 -14.66
CA ILE A 13 91.15 47.09 -14.84
C ILE A 13 90.72 46.20 -13.69
N LYS A 14 89.80 45.27 -13.94
CA LYS A 14 89.45 44.21 -12.97
C LYS A 14 90.60 43.23 -12.85
N ALA A 15 91.56 43.52 -11.97
CA ALA A 15 92.63 42.60 -11.65
C ALA A 15 92.05 41.35 -10.97
N LEU A 16 92.33 40.17 -11.53
CA LEU A 16 92.01 38.89 -10.92
C LEU A 16 93.23 38.40 -10.14
N ILE A 17 93.11 38.30 -8.83
CA ILE A 17 94.08 37.61 -7.97
C ILE A 17 93.57 36.19 -7.77
N THR A 18 94.42 35.21 -8.05
CA THR A 18 94.10 33.80 -7.83
C THR A 18 94.94 33.28 -6.67
N LEU A 19 94.27 32.75 -5.65
CA LEU A 19 94.89 32.05 -4.55
C LEU A 19 95.00 30.56 -4.91
N THR A 20 96.21 30.08 -5.12
CA THR A 20 96.51 28.69 -5.53
C THR A 20 96.94 27.80 -4.37
N GLU A 21 97.25 28.37 -3.20
CA GLU A 21 97.67 27.66 -1.98
C GLU A 21 96.88 28.17 -0.75
N SER A 22 96.92 27.43 0.36
CA SER A 22 96.20 27.79 1.58
C SER A 22 96.75 29.05 2.25
N LEU A 23 95.87 30.00 2.56
CA LEU A 23 96.19 31.27 3.22
C LEU A 23 95.37 31.45 4.51
N SER A 24 96.03 31.76 5.61
CA SER A 24 95.39 32.06 6.91
C SER A 24 95.75 33.47 7.38
N ILE A 25 94.75 34.33 7.53
CA ILE A 25 94.91 35.78 7.76
C ILE A 25 93.95 36.29 8.84
N ARG A 26 94.22 37.48 9.38
CA ARG A 26 93.37 38.11 10.39
C ARG A 26 92.16 38.77 9.74
N ASN A 27 92.39 39.73 8.84
CA ASN A 27 91.34 40.40 8.06
C ASN A 27 91.64 40.35 6.56
N LEU A 28 90.60 40.40 5.73
CA LEU A 28 90.68 40.53 4.28
C LEU A 28 89.83 41.71 3.82
N ASN A 29 90.40 42.65 3.06
CA ASN A 29 89.65 43.72 2.42
C ASN A 29 89.91 43.70 0.92
N ILE A 30 88.91 43.32 0.13
CA ILE A 30 88.94 43.39 -1.33
C ILE A 30 88.28 44.70 -1.72
N SER A 31 89.05 45.78 -1.77
CA SER A 31 88.54 47.13 -2.03
C SER A 31 88.12 47.33 -3.49
N SER A 32 88.77 46.63 -4.43
CA SER A 32 88.45 46.62 -5.87
C SER A 32 89.05 45.37 -6.55
N GLY A 33 88.51 44.94 -7.69
CA GLY A 33 89.00 43.76 -8.43
C GLY A 33 88.35 42.44 -8.00
N SER A 34 88.98 41.30 -8.31
CA SER A 34 88.42 39.97 -8.00
C SER A 34 89.46 39.08 -7.32
N LEU A 35 89.08 38.44 -6.21
CA LEU A 35 89.86 37.37 -5.59
C LEU A 35 89.18 36.03 -5.87
N LEU A 36 89.89 35.11 -6.52
CA LEU A 36 89.48 33.73 -6.74
C LEU A 36 90.27 32.80 -5.83
N VAL A 37 89.59 32.07 -4.96
CA VAL A 37 90.17 30.95 -4.22
C VAL A 37 90.00 29.70 -5.08
N GLN A 38 91.07 29.30 -5.77
CA GLN A 38 91.03 28.20 -6.74
C GLN A 38 90.84 26.85 -6.05
N ALA A 39 90.23 25.88 -6.74
CA ALA A 39 90.14 24.50 -6.30
C ALA A 39 91.51 23.95 -5.84
N GLY A 40 91.58 23.44 -4.61
CA GLY A 40 92.80 22.92 -3.98
C GLY A 40 93.49 23.89 -3.01
N ALA A 41 93.15 25.19 -3.06
CA ALA A 41 93.57 26.18 -2.07
C ALA A 41 92.61 26.24 -0.87
N ALA A 42 92.96 27.02 0.15
CA ALA A 42 92.03 27.35 1.23
C ALA A 42 92.21 28.80 1.70
N LEU A 43 91.14 29.46 2.12
CA LEU A 43 91.19 30.79 2.71
C LEU A 43 90.61 30.75 4.12
N ASN A 44 91.41 31.00 5.15
CA ASN A 44 90.96 31.10 6.53
C ASN A 44 91.12 32.54 7.04
N VAL A 45 90.02 33.21 7.32
CA VAL A 45 90.00 34.58 7.87
C VAL A 45 89.43 34.55 9.28
N ILE A 46 90.24 34.90 10.28
CA ILE A 46 89.83 34.81 11.70
C ILE A 46 88.84 35.90 12.10
N SER A 47 88.94 37.10 11.53
CA SER A 47 88.15 38.26 11.96
C SER A 47 87.16 38.68 10.87
N GLN A 48 87.54 39.60 9.98
CA GLN A 48 86.58 40.22 9.06
C GLN A 48 87.01 40.12 7.60
N VAL A 49 86.03 39.90 6.72
CA VAL A 49 86.14 40.09 5.27
C VAL A 49 85.29 41.28 4.83
N THR A 50 85.84 42.18 4.03
CA THR A 50 85.08 43.24 3.35
C THR A 50 85.29 43.11 1.84
N VAL A 51 84.21 42.98 1.08
CA VAL A 51 84.21 43.01 -0.38
C VAL A 51 83.59 44.34 -0.81
N GLY A 52 84.42 45.29 -1.22
CA GLY A 52 84.01 46.65 -1.62
C GLY A 52 83.13 46.66 -2.87
N GLU A 53 82.53 47.81 -3.16
CA GLU A 53 81.69 48.01 -4.34
C GLU A 53 82.48 47.69 -5.64
N GLY A 54 81.84 46.97 -6.56
CA GLY A 54 82.49 46.50 -7.79
C GLY A 54 83.55 45.40 -7.61
N ALA A 55 83.92 45.04 -6.37
CA ALA A 55 84.82 43.93 -6.09
C ALA A 55 84.11 42.56 -6.15
N THR A 56 84.87 41.47 -6.20
CA THR A 56 84.31 40.11 -6.19
C THR A 56 85.16 39.15 -5.39
N LEU A 57 84.55 38.37 -4.50
CA LEU A 57 85.14 37.19 -3.88
C LEU A 57 84.51 35.95 -4.51
N THR A 58 85.31 35.14 -5.19
CA THR A 58 84.90 33.84 -5.72
C THR A 58 85.59 32.72 -4.94
N CYS A 59 84.82 31.86 -4.30
CA CYS A 59 85.33 30.66 -3.63
C CYS A 59 84.98 29.42 -4.46
N SER A 60 86.00 28.75 -5.00
CA SER A 60 85.89 27.42 -5.65
C SER A 60 86.52 26.30 -4.81
N SER A 61 86.95 26.62 -3.58
CA SER A 61 87.52 25.67 -2.62
C SER A 61 87.16 26.06 -1.18
N ASN A 62 87.85 25.50 -0.19
CA ASN A 62 87.48 25.68 1.21
C ASN A 62 87.78 27.11 1.69
N CYS A 63 86.74 27.85 2.07
CA CYS A 63 86.84 29.21 2.60
C CYS A 63 86.23 29.25 4.02
N ARG A 64 86.97 29.58 5.06
CA ARG A 64 86.43 29.76 6.43
C ARG A 64 86.59 31.21 6.89
N ILE A 65 85.49 31.83 7.29
CA ILE A 65 85.45 33.17 7.89
C ILE A 65 84.85 33.06 9.28
N SER A 66 85.64 33.32 10.32
CA SER A 66 85.22 33.01 11.68
C SER A 66 84.28 34.04 12.33
N ASN A 67 84.10 35.24 11.76
CA ASN A 67 83.23 36.25 12.36
C ASN A 67 82.37 37.01 11.35
N LEU A 68 82.90 37.98 10.60
CA LEU A 68 82.07 38.89 9.79
C LEU A 68 82.50 38.93 8.33
N ILE A 69 81.54 38.90 7.40
CA ILE A 69 81.75 39.34 6.02
C ILE A 69 80.76 40.44 5.63
N ASN A 70 81.27 41.57 5.13
CA ASN A 70 80.48 42.62 4.51
C ASN A 70 80.71 42.59 3.00
N VAL A 71 79.65 42.40 2.21
CA VAL A 71 79.71 42.28 0.75
C VAL A 71 78.93 43.43 0.12
N TYR A 72 79.63 44.50 -0.25
CA TYR A 72 79.10 45.58 -1.09
C TYR A 72 79.26 45.27 -2.58
N GLY A 73 80.25 44.44 -2.95
CA GLY A 73 80.47 43.93 -4.30
C GLY A 73 79.74 42.62 -4.58
N ASN A 74 80.44 41.60 -5.07
CA ASN A 74 79.87 40.28 -5.35
C ASN A 74 80.51 39.18 -4.50
N LEU A 75 79.69 38.30 -3.93
CA LEU A 75 80.11 37.04 -3.32
C LEU A 75 79.61 35.89 -4.20
N VAL A 76 80.54 35.07 -4.69
CA VAL A 76 80.26 33.94 -5.58
C VAL A 76 80.85 32.66 -5.00
N ILE A 77 80.02 31.65 -4.79
CA ILE A 77 80.44 30.31 -4.38
C ILE A 77 80.26 29.42 -5.60
N ASP A 78 81.38 28.95 -6.14
CA ASP A 78 81.45 28.16 -7.37
C ASP A 78 82.35 26.93 -7.17
N GLY A 79 82.07 26.20 -6.09
CA GLY A 79 82.74 24.96 -5.69
C GLY A 79 83.25 24.98 -4.26
N GLY A 80 83.59 23.81 -3.72
CA GLY A 80 84.13 23.67 -2.37
C GLY A 80 83.13 23.94 -1.25
N SER A 81 83.64 24.23 -0.05
CA SER A 81 82.83 24.57 1.15
C SER A 81 83.25 25.92 1.72
N MET A 82 82.33 26.89 1.72
CA MET A 82 82.49 28.16 2.42
C MET A 82 81.75 28.11 3.76
N ILE A 83 82.46 28.34 4.87
CA ILE A 83 81.91 28.37 6.22
C ILE A 83 82.07 29.78 6.79
N ILE A 84 80.97 30.40 7.19
CA ILE A 84 80.94 31.70 7.87
C ILE A 84 80.37 31.47 9.27
N ASP A 85 81.26 31.39 10.27
CA ASP A 85 80.88 31.09 11.66
C ASP A 85 80.12 32.25 12.34
N GLY A 86 80.02 33.43 11.70
CA GLY A 86 79.24 34.57 12.20
C GLY A 86 78.29 35.17 11.15
N VAL A 87 78.38 36.48 10.88
CA VAL A 87 77.40 37.22 10.07
C VAL A 87 77.92 37.49 8.66
N ALA A 88 77.09 37.30 7.63
CA ALA A 88 77.30 37.87 6.30
C ALA A 88 76.26 38.96 6.02
N ASN A 89 76.71 40.19 5.90
CA ASN A 89 75.90 41.29 5.39
C ASN A 89 76.17 41.43 3.89
N VAL A 90 75.18 41.10 3.07
CA VAL A 90 75.31 41.14 1.60
C VAL A 90 74.45 42.25 1.03
N TYR A 91 75.08 43.40 0.78
CA TYR A 91 74.49 44.59 0.17
C TYR A 91 74.59 44.61 -1.37
N GLY A 92 75.47 43.79 -1.94
CA GLY A 92 75.66 43.64 -3.39
C GLY A 92 75.21 42.29 -3.93
N GLY A 93 75.89 41.74 -4.94
CA GLY A 93 75.52 40.49 -5.58
C GLY A 93 75.84 39.25 -4.75
N PHE A 94 74.88 38.33 -4.64
CA PHE A 94 75.02 37.05 -3.93
C PHE A 94 74.72 35.86 -4.86
N LYS A 95 75.70 34.97 -5.06
CA LYS A 95 75.53 33.78 -5.92
C LYS A 95 76.12 32.52 -5.30
N VAL A 96 75.33 31.45 -5.27
CA VAL A 96 75.78 30.10 -4.91
C VAL A 96 75.54 29.19 -6.12
N LEU A 97 76.54 29.06 -6.98
CA LEU A 97 76.46 28.33 -8.26
C LEU A 97 76.80 26.84 -8.09
N SER A 98 77.72 26.50 -7.20
CA SER A 98 78.05 25.12 -6.87
C SER A 98 78.74 25.05 -5.50
N GLY A 99 78.91 23.86 -4.91
CA GLY A 99 79.48 23.70 -3.57
C GLY A 99 78.50 24.03 -2.44
N THR A 100 79.02 24.26 -1.23
CA THR A 100 78.23 24.52 -0.02
C THR A 100 78.64 25.83 0.62
N LEU A 101 77.67 26.67 0.98
CA LEU A 101 77.83 27.82 1.86
C LEU A 101 77.12 27.53 3.18
N GLU A 102 77.86 27.33 4.26
CA GLU A 102 77.33 27.22 5.62
C GLU A 102 77.54 28.54 6.37
N ILE A 103 76.47 29.08 6.93
CA ILE A 103 76.48 30.40 7.57
C ILE A 103 75.64 30.44 8.85
N LEU A 104 76.15 31.10 9.89
CA LEU A 104 75.39 31.34 11.12
C LEU A 104 74.30 32.39 10.91
N SER A 105 74.62 33.55 10.32
CA SER A 105 73.64 34.63 10.09
C SER A 105 73.79 35.28 8.72
N LEU A 106 72.73 35.29 7.91
CA LEU A 106 72.69 35.94 6.60
C LEU A 106 71.79 37.17 6.65
N GLN A 107 72.31 38.34 6.29
CA GLN A 107 71.58 39.60 6.21
C GLN A 107 71.64 40.11 4.76
N ILE A 108 70.51 40.13 4.06
CA ILE A 108 70.40 40.68 2.69
C ILE A 108 69.29 41.74 2.69
N PRO A 109 69.61 43.04 2.64
CA PRO A 109 68.59 44.08 2.67
C PRO A 109 67.87 44.22 1.31
N SER A 110 66.71 44.87 1.33
CA SER A 110 65.84 45.09 0.16
C SER A 110 66.43 46.02 -0.90
N THR A 111 67.48 46.78 -0.58
CA THR A 111 68.12 47.74 -1.49
C THR A 111 69.10 47.08 -2.48
N THR A 112 69.17 45.76 -2.52
CA THR A 112 70.01 45.03 -3.48
C THR A 112 69.38 45.09 -4.87
N GLU A 113 69.97 45.81 -5.82
CA GLU A 113 69.50 45.84 -7.22
C GLU A 113 69.61 44.46 -7.91
N ILE A 114 70.44 43.57 -7.37
CA ILE A 114 70.72 42.26 -7.94
C ILE A 114 70.04 41.19 -7.08
N ILE A 115 69.08 40.48 -7.67
CA ILE A 115 68.40 39.33 -7.09
C ILE A 115 69.43 38.26 -6.68
N PRO A 116 69.51 37.86 -5.39
CA PRO A 116 70.28 36.72 -4.94
C PRO A 116 69.91 35.43 -5.69
N VAL A 117 70.91 34.69 -6.21
CA VAL A 117 70.69 33.45 -6.99
C VAL A 117 71.44 32.26 -6.40
N ILE A 118 70.74 31.17 -6.11
CA ILE A 118 71.29 29.89 -5.71
C ILE A 118 70.97 28.88 -6.82
N SER A 119 71.98 28.44 -7.57
CA SER A 119 71.81 27.71 -8.84
C SER A 119 72.75 26.51 -8.91
N GLY A 120 72.42 25.41 -8.23
CA GLY A 120 73.19 24.16 -8.21
C GLY A 120 73.98 23.87 -6.91
N GLY A 121 74.22 24.86 -6.05
CA GLY A 121 74.89 24.68 -4.75
C GLY A 121 73.94 24.60 -3.55
N ILE A 122 74.50 24.47 -2.36
CA ILE A 122 73.77 24.33 -1.08
C ILE A 122 74.00 25.60 -0.23
N LEU A 123 72.93 26.29 0.17
CA LEU A 123 72.97 27.32 1.21
C LEU A 123 72.45 26.72 2.52
N LYS A 124 73.30 26.62 3.54
CA LYS A 124 72.97 26.12 4.87
C LYS A 124 73.02 27.25 5.90
N ILE A 125 71.89 27.54 6.54
CA ILE A 125 71.75 28.57 7.58
C ILE A 125 71.57 27.90 8.95
N THR A 126 72.34 28.31 9.96
CA THR A 126 72.31 27.69 11.31
C THR A 126 71.92 28.65 12.45
N GLY A 127 71.66 29.93 12.16
CA GLY A 127 71.29 30.93 13.17
C GLY A 127 70.24 31.92 12.66
N ILE A 128 70.37 33.20 13.04
CA ILE A 128 69.36 34.23 12.75
C ILE A 128 69.67 34.88 11.41
N SER A 129 68.74 34.87 10.45
CA SER A 129 68.92 35.49 9.14
C SER A 129 67.74 36.39 8.78
N ASN A 130 68.00 37.54 8.16
CA ASN A 130 66.99 38.40 7.57
C ASN A 130 67.31 38.64 6.10
N ILE A 131 66.40 38.21 5.23
CA ILE A 131 66.55 38.24 3.79
C ILE A 131 65.40 39.08 3.24
N ASP A 132 65.63 40.38 3.14
CA ASP A 132 64.67 41.35 2.64
C ASP A 132 64.71 41.50 1.11
N ALA A 133 65.50 40.69 0.42
CA ALA A 133 65.53 40.60 -1.05
C ALA A 133 64.79 39.35 -1.55
N LEU A 134 64.23 39.41 -2.77
CA LEU A 134 63.70 38.22 -3.44
C LEU A 134 64.83 37.23 -3.71
N VAL A 135 64.71 35.98 -3.25
CA VAL A 135 65.73 34.93 -3.52
C VAL A 135 65.23 33.98 -4.60
N THR A 136 66.04 33.75 -5.63
CA THR A 136 65.79 32.70 -6.63
C THR A 136 66.67 31.49 -6.38
N VAL A 137 66.05 30.32 -6.17
CA VAL A 137 66.70 29.01 -6.01
C VAL A 137 66.33 28.16 -7.23
N LYS A 138 67.31 27.66 -7.99
CA LYS A 138 67.08 26.95 -9.25
C LYS A 138 68.09 25.82 -9.51
N GLY A 139 67.90 25.06 -10.58
CA GLY A 139 68.67 23.85 -10.86
C GLY A 139 68.46 22.80 -9.77
N ASN A 140 69.55 22.17 -9.34
CA ASN A 140 69.56 21.22 -8.21
C ASN A 140 69.98 21.89 -6.88
N ALA A 141 69.81 23.21 -6.75
CA ALA A 141 70.19 23.94 -5.54
C ALA A 141 69.38 23.50 -4.31
N GLN A 142 69.96 23.66 -3.13
CA GLN A 142 69.28 23.39 -1.86
C GLN A 142 69.43 24.57 -0.91
N VAL A 143 68.34 24.95 -0.25
CA VAL A 143 68.37 25.84 0.92
C VAL A 143 68.02 25.03 2.15
N ILE A 144 68.92 24.99 3.13
CA ILE A 144 68.80 24.19 4.36
C ILE A 144 68.86 25.13 5.56
N VAL A 145 67.76 25.34 6.27
CA VAL A 145 67.76 26.06 7.54
C VAL A 145 67.80 25.04 8.68
N SER A 146 68.96 24.86 9.28
CA SER A 146 69.23 23.80 10.27
C SER A 146 68.90 24.19 11.71
N SER A 147 68.84 25.50 12.00
CA SER A 147 68.43 26.05 13.29
C SER A 147 68.28 27.58 13.21
N GLY A 148 67.65 28.18 14.23
CA GLY A 148 67.52 29.63 14.36
C GLY A 148 66.27 30.21 13.68
N THR A 149 66.23 31.53 13.53
CA THR A 149 65.09 32.23 12.90
C THR A 149 65.52 32.81 11.56
N THR A 150 64.89 32.39 10.47
CA THR A 150 65.13 32.94 9.13
C THR A 150 63.89 33.68 8.67
N THR A 151 64.01 35.00 8.55
CA THR A 151 62.97 35.88 8.01
C THR A 151 63.29 36.17 6.55
N ILE A 152 62.35 35.90 5.65
CA ILE A 152 62.43 36.23 4.22
C ILE A 152 61.29 37.22 3.97
N SER A 153 61.59 38.48 3.60
CA SER A 153 60.60 39.57 3.57
C SER A 153 60.08 39.96 2.18
N ASN A 154 60.82 39.65 1.12
CA ASN A 154 60.43 39.89 -0.27
C ASN A 154 60.31 38.59 -1.08
N GLY A 155 59.97 37.50 -0.39
CA GLY A 155 59.69 36.21 -0.99
C GLY A 155 60.89 35.37 -1.44
N ILE A 156 60.57 34.12 -1.81
CA ILE A 156 61.53 33.13 -2.31
C ILE A 156 60.88 32.36 -3.47
N GLN A 157 61.66 32.09 -4.51
CA GLN A 157 61.26 31.31 -5.68
C GLN A 157 62.16 30.08 -5.84
N CYS A 158 61.67 28.92 -5.42
CA CYS A 158 62.31 27.63 -5.64
C CYS A 158 61.74 27.00 -6.92
N ILE A 159 62.49 27.11 -8.02
CA ILE A 159 62.12 26.62 -9.36
C ILE A 159 62.98 25.42 -9.79
N GLU A 160 62.63 24.82 -10.93
CA GLU A 160 63.30 23.62 -11.49
C GLU A 160 63.32 22.44 -10.50
N ASN A 161 64.48 21.90 -10.10
CA ASN A 161 64.61 20.78 -9.15
C ASN A 161 65.12 21.24 -7.76
N SER A 162 65.03 22.54 -7.46
CA SER A 162 65.56 23.08 -6.21
C SER A 162 64.75 22.64 -5.00
N THR A 163 65.40 22.47 -3.84
CA THR A 163 64.74 22.05 -2.59
C THR A 163 64.92 23.07 -1.48
N PHE A 164 63.91 23.16 -0.61
CA PHE A 164 63.97 23.93 0.63
C PHE A 164 63.67 22.99 1.80
N VAL A 165 64.59 22.92 2.75
CA VAL A 165 64.51 22.05 3.93
C VAL A 165 64.74 22.91 5.17
N ALA A 166 63.81 22.85 6.13
CA ALA A 166 63.99 23.50 7.43
C ALA A 166 63.87 22.47 8.55
N SER A 167 64.70 22.57 9.59
CA SER A 167 64.64 21.72 10.79
C SER A 167 65.09 22.55 11.99
N LEU A 168 64.50 22.34 13.17
CA LEU A 168 64.84 23.07 14.41
C LEU A 168 64.82 24.60 14.26
N ALA A 169 64.02 25.12 13.33
CA ALA A 169 64.09 26.51 12.88
C ALA A 169 62.71 27.18 12.86
N THR A 170 62.71 28.51 12.99
CA THR A 170 61.55 29.35 12.71
C THR A 170 61.74 30.03 11.36
N ILE A 171 60.86 29.77 10.41
CA ILE A 171 60.86 30.39 9.08
C ILE A 171 59.72 31.38 9.03
N ASN A 172 60.04 32.66 8.83
CA ASN A 172 59.04 33.71 8.62
C ASN A 172 59.04 34.08 7.14
N LEU A 173 57.97 33.73 6.43
CA LEU A 173 57.73 34.19 5.06
C LEU A 173 56.88 35.45 5.16
N LEU A 174 57.56 36.58 5.28
CA LEU A 174 56.97 37.91 5.17
C LEU A 174 57.06 38.29 3.69
N GLY A 175 56.05 38.92 3.12
CA GLY A 175 56.07 39.14 1.67
C GLY A 175 55.23 40.32 1.26
N SER A 176 55.81 41.17 0.40
CA SER A 176 55.06 42.00 -0.53
C SER A 176 54.79 41.29 -1.88
N THR A 177 55.51 40.19 -2.12
CA THR A 177 55.47 39.36 -3.33
C THR A 177 55.28 37.89 -3.00
N ASP A 178 54.76 37.13 -3.95
CA ASP A 178 54.46 35.70 -3.77
C ASP A 178 55.72 34.86 -3.52
N CYS A 179 55.65 33.95 -2.55
CA CYS A 179 56.63 32.87 -2.41
C CYS A 179 56.18 31.69 -3.26
N THR A 180 57.10 31.06 -4.02
CA THR A 180 56.77 29.91 -4.87
C THR A 180 57.74 28.77 -4.67
N PHE A 181 57.21 27.56 -4.48
CA PHE A 181 57.96 26.33 -4.33
C PHE A 181 57.45 25.29 -5.34
N ASN A 182 58.17 25.11 -6.45
CA ASN A 182 57.83 24.14 -7.49
C ASN A 182 58.08 22.69 -7.07
N ASN A 183 58.94 22.47 -6.07
CA ASN A 183 59.20 21.16 -5.47
C ASN A 183 58.73 21.12 -4.02
N LEU A 184 58.78 19.92 -3.44
CA LEU A 184 58.36 19.63 -2.08
C LEU A 184 59.12 20.48 -1.04
N LEU A 185 58.39 21.31 -0.29
CA LEU A 185 58.89 21.98 0.91
C LEU A 185 58.94 20.97 2.07
N THR A 186 60.12 20.75 2.66
CA THR A 186 60.29 19.77 3.75
C THR A 186 60.55 20.47 5.09
N LEU A 187 59.65 20.27 6.06
CA LEU A 187 59.79 20.75 7.44
C LEU A 187 60.11 19.57 8.38
N GLY A 188 61.31 19.55 8.95
CA GLY A 188 61.75 18.61 9.98
C GLY A 188 61.16 18.93 11.36
N SER A 189 61.60 18.17 12.37
CA SER A 189 61.17 18.35 13.76
C SER A 189 61.49 19.75 14.31
N LYS A 190 60.68 20.22 15.27
CA LYS A 190 60.73 21.52 15.95
C LYS A 190 60.81 22.72 14.99
N THR A 191 60.14 22.63 13.85
CA THR A 191 60.12 23.70 12.84
C THR A 191 58.84 24.52 12.94
N ILE A 192 58.95 25.83 13.01
CA ILE A 192 57.80 26.75 12.95
C ILE A 192 57.83 27.47 11.60
N LEU A 193 56.77 27.35 10.80
CA LEU A 193 56.60 28.11 9.56
C LEU A 193 55.50 29.16 9.78
N ASN A 194 55.87 30.43 9.76
CA ASN A 194 54.95 31.56 9.79
C ASN A 194 54.79 32.12 8.37
N ILE A 195 53.55 32.16 7.89
CA ILE A 195 53.19 32.73 6.60
C ILE A 195 52.42 34.03 6.87
N GLU A 196 53.06 35.17 6.59
CA GLU A 196 52.54 36.52 6.85
C GLU A 196 52.40 37.38 5.58
N GLY A 197 52.94 36.95 4.44
CA GLY A 197 52.76 37.59 3.13
C GLY A 197 51.44 37.22 2.42
N PRO A 198 51.08 37.91 1.31
CA PRO A 198 49.77 37.78 0.68
C PRO A 198 49.53 36.39 0.08
N ILE A 199 50.52 35.77 -0.58
CA ILE A 199 50.37 34.44 -1.20
C ILE A 199 51.65 33.61 -1.09
N VAL A 200 51.52 32.36 -0.62
CA VAL A 200 52.56 31.32 -0.68
C VAL A 200 52.06 30.14 -1.51
N ASN A 201 52.71 29.88 -2.64
CA ASN A 201 52.38 28.83 -3.60
C ASN A 201 53.29 27.60 -3.39
N LEU A 202 52.72 26.51 -2.88
CA LEU A 202 53.37 25.22 -2.70
C LEU A 202 52.97 24.27 -3.83
N LEU A 203 53.48 24.56 -5.04
CA LEU A 203 53.14 23.80 -6.25
C LEU A 203 53.66 22.35 -6.19
N GLY A 204 54.83 22.14 -5.59
CA GLY A 204 55.36 20.79 -5.32
C GLY A 204 54.86 20.15 -4.02
N GLY A 205 54.02 20.87 -3.26
CA GLY A 205 53.47 20.42 -1.97
C GLY A 205 54.37 20.69 -0.77
N ILE A 206 53.92 20.22 0.40
CA ILE A 206 54.63 20.30 1.68
C ILE A 206 54.63 18.97 2.41
N LYS A 207 55.76 18.62 3.03
CA LYS A 207 55.88 17.48 3.93
C LYS A 207 56.43 17.94 5.27
N THR A 208 55.71 17.66 6.35
CA THR A 208 56.21 17.93 7.71
C THR A 208 56.53 16.63 8.43
N ALA A 209 57.51 16.66 9.33
CA ALA A 209 57.77 15.55 10.25
C ALA A 209 56.62 15.40 11.26
N LEU A 210 56.41 14.17 11.74
CA LEU A 210 55.48 13.87 12.83
C LEU A 210 56.06 14.40 14.15
N ASP A 211 55.71 15.63 14.50
CA ASP A 211 56.20 16.31 15.69
C ASP A 211 55.22 17.41 16.14
N SER A 212 54.70 17.29 17.36
CA SER A 212 53.74 18.24 17.94
C SER A 212 54.34 19.60 18.27
N THR A 213 55.68 19.72 18.29
CA THR A 213 56.37 21.00 18.50
C THR A 213 56.59 21.78 17.22
N SER A 214 56.52 21.13 16.06
CA SER A 214 56.50 21.82 14.77
C SER A 214 55.13 22.46 14.55
N LYS A 215 55.05 23.61 13.91
CA LYS A 215 53.78 24.31 13.68
C LYS A 215 53.80 25.07 12.36
N ILE A 216 52.66 25.13 11.70
CA ILE A 216 52.42 26.04 10.58
C ILE A 216 51.39 27.06 11.03
N TYR A 217 51.67 28.34 10.78
CA TYR A 217 50.77 29.45 11.00
C TYR A 217 50.50 30.16 9.68
N ILE A 218 49.25 30.13 9.21
CA ILE A 218 48.76 31.02 8.17
C ILE A 218 48.20 32.24 8.90
N LYS A 219 48.96 33.34 8.89
CA LYS A 219 48.60 34.55 9.62
C LYS A 219 47.54 35.35 8.89
N ALA A 220 46.96 36.33 9.58
CA ALA A 220 45.84 37.10 9.06
C ALA A 220 46.13 37.71 7.68
N SER A 221 45.15 37.62 6.79
CA SER A 221 45.23 38.05 5.37
C SER A 221 46.21 37.27 4.47
N ALA A 222 46.89 36.24 4.98
CA ALA A 222 47.76 35.41 4.15
C ALA A 222 46.98 34.31 3.43
N ILE A 223 47.49 33.90 2.25
CA ILE A 223 46.94 32.79 1.45
C ILE A 223 48.02 31.72 1.32
N LEU A 224 47.71 30.50 1.75
CA LEU A 224 48.51 29.32 1.45
C LEU A 224 47.84 28.52 0.33
N ASN A 225 48.47 28.45 -0.83
CA ASN A 225 48.01 27.68 -1.98
C ASN A 225 48.81 26.37 -2.10
N VAL A 226 48.11 25.25 -2.19
CA VAL A 226 48.69 23.91 -2.26
C VAL A 226 48.21 23.20 -3.52
N SER A 227 49.13 22.87 -4.43
CA SER A 227 48.82 22.12 -5.67
C SER A 227 49.50 20.76 -5.77
N GLY A 228 50.55 20.51 -4.99
CA GLY A 228 51.21 19.21 -4.96
C GLY A 228 50.57 18.23 -3.97
N ILE A 229 51.07 17.00 -3.94
CA ILE A 229 50.75 16.04 -2.88
C ILE A 229 51.45 16.49 -1.59
N SER A 230 50.65 16.84 -0.59
CA SER A 230 51.09 17.41 0.66
C SER A 230 50.66 16.58 1.85
N LEU A 231 51.52 16.48 2.84
CA LEU A 231 51.31 15.78 4.10
C LEU A 231 51.76 16.67 5.26
N ILE A 232 50.80 17.22 5.99
CA ILE A 232 51.04 18.00 7.20
C ILE A 232 50.72 17.13 8.42
N GLN A 233 51.78 16.74 9.12
CA GLN A 233 51.77 15.91 10.33
C GLN A 233 52.01 16.71 11.61
N CYS A 234 52.03 18.04 11.53
CA CYS A 234 52.16 18.94 12.68
C CYS A 234 50.96 19.90 12.75
N PRO A 235 50.69 20.57 13.88
CA PRO A 235 49.58 21.51 13.98
C PRO A 235 49.59 22.61 12.90
N LEU A 236 48.45 22.79 12.24
CA LEU A 236 48.18 23.85 11.27
C LEU A 236 47.21 24.85 11.89
N ASN A 237 47.59 26.12 11.96
CA ASN A 237 46.77 27.19 12.51
C ASN A 237 46.43 28.18 11.39
N ILE A 238 45.15 28.46 11.22
CA ILE A 238 44.62 29.37 10.20
C ILE A 238 43.97 30.55 10.95
N ASP A 239 44.62 31.72 10.93
CA ASP A 239 44.16 32.93 11.61
C ASP A 239 43.05 33.65 10.81
N SER A 240 42.47 34.71 11.38
CA SER A 240 41.33 35.43 10.80
C SER A 240 41.60 35.99 9.41
N ILE A 241 40.60 35.95 8.52
CA ILE A 241 40.65 36.49 7.15
C ILE A 241 41.66 35.74 6.23
N SER A 242 42.44 34.81 6.77
CA SER A 242 43.41 34.02 6.01
C SER A 242 42.74 32.87 5.25
N LYS A 243 43.44 32.34 4.24
CA LYS A 243 42.92 31.30 3.36
C LYS A 243 43.88 30.14 3.18
N LEU A 244 43.35 28.93 3.22
CA LEU A 244 44.01 27.73 2.71
C LEU A 244 43.32 27.30 1.41
N VAL A 245 44.03 27.40 0.30
CA VAL A 245 43.53 27.01 -1.04
C VAL A 245 44.21 25.72 -1.47
N ILE A 246 43.44 24.73 -1.89
CA ILE A 246 43.94 23.49 -2.49
C ILE A 246 43.50 23.50 -3.95
N ASN A 247 44.46 23.56 -4.86
CA ASN A 247 44.22 23.72 -6.30
C ASN A 247 44.88 22.60 -7.08
N ASN A 248 44.07 21.68 -7.64
CA ASN A 248 44.56 20.52 -8.41
C ASN A 248 45.61 19.69 -7.65
N GLY A 249 45.43 19.54 -6.34
CA GLY A 249 46.38 18.90 -5.45
C GLY A 249 45.71 18.10 -4.32
N GLN A 250 46.51 17.35 -3.58
CA GLN A 250 46.04 16.62 -2.41
C GLN A 250 46.72 17.15 -1.14
N LEU A 251 45.94 17.52 -0.13
CA LEU A 251 46.45 17.84 1.20
C LEU A 251 45.93 16.81 2.22
N THR A 252 46.84 16.11 2.87
CA THR A 252 46.53 15.21 4.00
C THR A 252 46.96 15.87 5.31
N LEU A 253 45.99 16.08 6.19
CA LEU A 253 46.21 16.64 7.54
C LEU A 253 46.08 15.50 8.56
N THR A 254 47.18 15.16 9.25
CA THR A 254 47.18 14.09 10.27
C THR A 254 47.30 14.60 11.71
N SER A 255 47.25 15.91 11.90
CA SER A 255 47.46 16.59 13.18
C SER A 255 46.34 17.59 13.45
N LEU A 256 46.41 18.29 14.59
CA LEU A 256 45.48 19.35 14.97
C LEU A 256 45.37 20.43 13.87
N LEU A 257 44.14 20.70 13.43
CA LEU A 257 43.79 21.83 12.58
C LEU A 257 43.05 22.84 13.46
N ASN A 258 43.67 24.00 13.71
CA ASN A 258 43.07 25.10 14.45
C ASN A 258 42.65 26.19 13.46
N THR A 259 41.37 26.53 13.49
CA THR A 259 40.76 27.50 12.58
C THR A 259 39.93 28.50 13.37
N VAL A 260 39.74 29.69 12.82
CA VAL A 260 38.80 30.70 13.33
C VAL A 260 37.66 30.96 12.33
N ALA A 261 36.52 31.46 12.79
CA ALA A 261 35.27 31.52 12.02
C ALA A 261 35.32 32.36 10.73
N ASP A 262 36.21 33.36 10.66
CA ASP A 262 36.37 34.26 9.50
C ASP A 262 37.56 33.91 8.59
N SER A 263 38.16 32.73 8.79
CA SER A 263 39.12 32.14 7.84
C SER A 263 38.42 31.24 6.81
N LEU A 264 39.08 30.84 5.72
CA LEU A 264 38.48 30.01 4.66
C LEU A 264 39.37 28.83 4.26
N ILE A 265 38.76 27.67 4.07
CA ILE A 265 39.37 26.53 3.38
C ILE A 265 38.66 26.37 2.02
N GLU A 266 39.40 26.51 0.93
CA GLU A 266 38.87 26.46 -0.44
C GLU A 266 39.47 25.28 -1.20
N LEU A 267 38.62 24.39 -1.70
CA LEU A 267 38.98 23.26 -2.55
C LEU A 267 38.51 23.55 -3.97
N GLN A 268 39.45 23.76 -4.89
CA GLN A 268 39.17 24.03 -6.30
C GLN A 268 39.03 22.74 -7.11
N THR A 269 38.83 22.84 -8.43
CA THR A 269 38.69 21.70 -9.34
C THR A 269 39.81 20.67 -9.13
N ASP A 270 39.41 19.40 -9.05
CA ASP A 270 40.25 18.20 -8.89
C ASP A 270 41.15 18.21 -7.64
N SER A 271 40.79 19.04 -6.65
CA SER A 271 41.49 19.08 -5.37
C SER A 271 40.94 18.09 -4.36
N LYS A 272 41.79 17.69 -3.41
CA LYS A 272 41.47 16.70 -2.39
C LYS A 272 42.00 17.12 -1.02
N LEU A 273 41.11 17.25 -0.04
CA LEU A 273 41.48 17.41 1.37
C LEU A 273 41.18 16.13 2.13
N ILE A 274 42.18 15.55 2.80
CA ILE A 274 42.03 14.38 3.66
C ILE A 274 42.27 14.80 5.10
N LEU A 275 41.24 14.76 5.92
CA LEU A 275 41.30 15.01 7.36
C LEU A 275 41.42 13.66 8.08
N GLN A 276 42.59 13.40 8.67
CA GLN A 276 42.92 12.15 9.36
C GLN A 276 43.49 12.42 10.75
N SER A 277 42.65 12.83 11.70
CA SER A 277 43.09 13.22 13.04
C SER A 277 42.67 12.24 14.12
N THR A 278 43.57 11.85 15.01
CA THR A 278 43.25 11.03 16.18
C THR A 278 42.65 11.83 17.34
N ILE A 279 42.46 13.15 17.20
CA ILE A 279 41.84 14.04 18.19
C ILE A 279 40.60 14.73 17.60
N LEU A 280 39.66 15.12 18.45
CA LEU A 280 38.51 15.95 18.06
C LEU A 280 38.99 17.22 17.34
N ILE A 281 38.48 17.47 16.14
CA ILE A 281 38.70 18.73 15.41
C ILE A 281 37.38 19.50 15.36
N ASP A 282 37.38 20.71 15.93
CA ASP A 282 36.32 21.70 15.74
C ASP A 282 36.73 22.64 14.59
N LEU A 283 36.08 22.51 13.44
CA LEU A 283 36.36 23.29 12.24
C LEU A 283 35.48 24.54 12.20
N PHE A 284 36.03 25.68 12.61
CA PHE A 284 35.35 26.96 12.57
C PHE A 284 35.38 27.62 11.19
N SER A 285 36.41 27.37 10.37
CA SER A 285 36.44 27.91 8.99
C SER A 285 35.27 27.36 8.18
N PRO A 286 34.58 28.20 7.40
CA PRO A 286 33.81 27.72 6.26
C PRO A 286 34.70 26.94 5.28
N ILE A 287 34.08 25.97 4.61
CA ILE A 287 34.71 25.18 3.54
C ILE A 287 33.97 25.45 2.24
N SER A 288 34.70 25.79 1.18
CA SER A 288 34.17 25.91 -0.18
C SER A 288 34.66 24.74 -1.05
N LEU A 289 33.73 24.02 -1.69
CA LEU A 289 34.00 22.88 -2.57
C LEU A 289 33.55 23.18 -4.00
N ASP A 290 34.49 23.21 -4.94
CA ASP A 290 34.21 23.30 -6.38
C ASP A 290 33.72 21.95 -6.96
N SER A 291 33.13 21.96 -8.15
CA SER A 291 32.34 20.85 -8.74
C SER A 291 33.02 19.47 -8.87
N THR A 292 34.35 19.36 -8.76
CA THR A 292 35.06 18.06 -8.73
C THR A 292 35.94 17.88 -7.48
N ALA A 293 35.82 18.79 -6.51
CA ALA A 293 36.55 18.73 -5.25
C ALA A 293 36.10 17.54 -4.38
N LEU A 294 37.06 16.97 -3.65
CA LEU A 294 36.84 15.85 -2.75
C LEU A 294 37.30 16.17 -1.32
N LEU A 295 36.36 16.21 -0.39
CA LEU A 295 36.64 16.26 1.06
C LEU A 295 36.54 14.85 1.64
N GLN A 296 37.63 14.30 2.16
CA GLN A 296 37.66 13.00 2.84
C GLN A 296 37.89 13.14 4.34
N ILE A 297 37.06 12.47 5.13
CA ILE A 297 37.18 12.32 6.58
C ILE A 297 37.53 10.86 6.85
N ALA A 298 38.71 10.60 7.42
CA ALA A 298 39.23 9.24 7.55
C ALA A 298 39.82 8.98 8.96
N ASN A 299 39.80 7.72 9.39
CA ASN A 299 40.58 7.15 10.51
C ASN A 299 40.92 8.17 11.62
N GLY A 300 39.99 8.38 12.56
CA GLY A 300 40.18 9.44 13.53
C GLY A 300 39.13 9.53 14.64
N GLN A 301 39.36 10.46 15.57
CA GLN A 301 38.29 10.95 16.45
C GLN A 301 37.38 11.92 15.67
N LYS A 302 36.30 12.37 16.32
CA LYS A 302 35.21 13.19 15.77
C LYS A 302 35.72 14.46 15.05
N ILE A 303 35.15 14.80 13.89
CA ILE A 303 35.28 16.10 13.24
C ILE A 303 33.93 16.80 13.36
N ARG A 304 33.91 17.99 13.95
CA ARG A 304 32.72 18.81 14.09
C ARG A 304 32.85 20.03 13.19
N PHE A 305 31.92 20.19 12.25
CA PHE A 305 31.84 21.38 11.40
C PHE A 305 31.10 22.48 12.15
N LEU A 306 31.79 23.55 12.51
CA LEU A 306 31.23 24.76 13.13
C LEU A 306 31.17 25.94 12.14
N GLY A 307 31.87 25.86 11.01
CA GLY A 307 31.68 26.73 9.84
C GLY A 307 30.80 26.07 8.77
N ASP A 308 30.23 26.90 7.90
CA ASP A 308 29.38 26.44 6.79
C ASP A 308 30.17 25.67 5.72
N ILE A 309 29.50 24.73 5.04
CA ILE A 309 30.05 24.07 3.84
C ILE A 309 29.29 24.58 2.62
N SER A 310 29.94 25.43 1.83
CA SER A 310 29.45 25.85 0.52
C SER A 310 29.99 24.89 -0.54
N SER A 311 29.10 24.27 -1.32
CA SER A 311 29.50 23.29 -2.32
C SER A 311 28.76 23.47 -3.64
N GLN A 312 29.45 23.16 -4.74
CA GLN A 312 28.85 23.05 -6.06
C GLN A 312 28.44 21.60 -6.36
N LEU A 313 27.41 21.43 -7.20
CA LEU A 313 26.94 20.13 -7.65
C LEU A 313 28.08 19.37 -8.37
N GLY A 314 28.26 18.10 -8.04
CA GLY A 314 29.35 17.23 -8.53
C GLY A 314 30.49 17.01 -7.51
N SER A 315 30.65 17.92 -6.55
CA SER A 315 31.62 17.74 -5.46
C SER A 315 31.20 16.62 -4.51
N VAL A 316 32.16 16.03 -3.79
CA VAL A 316 31.90 14.86 -2.93
C VAL A 316 32.53 15.03 -1.54
N ILE A 317 31.74 14.73 -0.50
CA ILE A 317 32.21 14.56 0.87
C ILE A 317 32.19 13.06 1.20
N GLN A 318 33.35 12.47 1.49
CA GLN A 318 33.47 11.06 1.84
C GLN A 318 33.85 10.90 3.30
N ILE A 319 33.04 10.14 4.04
CA ILE A 319 33.35 9.71 5.41
C ILE A 319 33.78 8.25 5.33
N LEU A 320 35.09 8.02 5.36
CA LEU A 320 35.69 6.70 5.26
C LEU A 320 35.56 5.92 6.58
N SER A 321 35.80 4.61 6.54
CA SER A 321 35.75 3.73 7.72
C SER A 321 36.51 4.31 8.91
N GLY A 322 35.86 4.32 10.09
CA GLY A 322 36.41 4.90 11.32
C GLY A 322 36.36 6.43 11.39
N GLY A 323 35.88 7.12 10.35
CA GLY A 323 35.59 8.55 10.38
C GLY A 323 34.30 8.87 11.13
N ASN A 324 34.27 10.00 11.82
CA ASN A 324 33.07 10.48 12.53
C ASN A 324 32.90 11.97 12.24
N CYS A 325 31.81 12.32 11.55
CA CYS A 325 31.45 13.68 11.16
C CYS A 325 30.24 14.14 11.97
N ILE A 326 30.33 15.33 12.58
CA ILE A 326 29.27 15.92 13.41
C ILE A 326 28.86 17.27 12.81
N PHE A 327 27.58 17.41 12.51
CA PHE A 327 26.92 18.69 12.23
C PHE A 327 26.17 19.15 13.48
N PRO A 328 26.70 20.11 14.23
CA PRO A 328 26.16 20.50 15.53
C PRO A 328 24.88 21.33 15.39
N SER A 329 24.19 21.56 16.50
CA SER A 329 22.86 22.18 16.53
C SER A 329 22.80 23.64 16.08
N GLU A 330 23.91 24.35 16.15
CA GLU A 330 23.98 25.79 15.88
C GLU A 330 23.97 26.12 14.39
N LEU A 331 24.15 25.12 13.51
CA LEU A 331 24.25 25.32 12.07
C LEU A 331 23.04 24.76 11.31
N GLN A 332 22.81 25.33 10.13
CA GLN A 332 21.83 24.88 9.15
C GLN A 332 22.46 24.76 7.75
N PRO A 333 23.52 23.95 7.56
CA PRO A 333 24.25 23.94 6.31
C PRO A 333 23.38 23.36 5.18
N THR A 334 23.50 23.99 4.00
CA THR A 334 22.94 23.47 2.75
C THR A 334 24.09 22.99 1.88
N ILE A 335 24.21 21.67 1.73
CA ILE A 335 25.29 20.97 1.05
C ILE A 335 24.78 20.49 -0.30
N SER A 336 25.33 21.04 -1.39
CA SER A 336 25.03 20.59 -2.77
C SER A 336 25.90 19.42 -3.23
N SER A 337 26.96 19.08 -2.47
CA SER A 337 27.77 17.88 -2.69
C SER A 337 27.01 16.59 -2.43
N ASP A 338 27.43 15.51 -3.08
CA ASP A 338 27.12 14.17 -2.62
C ASP A 338 27.85 13.89 -1.29
N ILE A 339 27.19 13.20 -0.36
CA ILE A 339 27.79 12.73 0.88
C ILE A 339 27.80 11.20 0.85
N VAL A 340 28.99 10.60 0.94
CA VAL A 340 29.17 9.15 0.95
C VAL A 340 29.73 8.70 2.30
N VAL A 341 28.96 7.88 3.02
CA VAL A 341 29.30 7.36 4.35
C VAL A 341 29.61 5.87 4.23
N PHE A 342 30.89 5.50 4.36
CA PHE A 342 31.36 4.12 4.22
C PHE A 342 31.12 3.29 5.49
N ASP A 343 31.29 1.97 5.37
CA ASP A 343 31.17 1.04 6.50
C ASP A 343 32.00 1.46 7.71
N ASN A 344 31.41 1.36 8.91
CA ASN A 344 31.97 1.78 10.20
C ASN A 344 32.29 3.28 10.32
N ALA A 345 31.81 4.12 9.39
CA ALA A 345 31.84 5.57 9.54
C ALA A 345 30.56 6.08 10.22
N THR A 346 30.62 7.25 10.84
CA THR A 346 29.46 7.90 11.48
C THR A 346 29.22 9.29 10.90
N LEU A 347 27.96 9.57 10.54
CA LEU A 347 27.42 10.90 10.29
C LEU A 347 26.42 11.22 11.41
N ASP A 348 26.73 12.21 12.24
CA ASP A 348 25.94 12.63 13.40
C ASP A 348 25.37 14.03 13.19
N ILE A 349 24.06 14.11 13.00
CA ILE A 349 23.31 15.34 12.70
C ILE A 349 22.63 15.78 14.00
N GLN A 350 23.19 16.80 14.65
CA GLN A 350 22.65 17.34 15.90
C GLN A 350 21.75 18.56 15.70
N GLY A 351 21.81 19.22 14.54
CA GLY A 351 20.97 20.35 14.13
C GLY A 351 20.12 20.06 12.89
N THR A 352 19.92 21.08 12.06
CA THR A 352 19.28 20.92 10.75
C THR A 352 20.35 20.84 9.67
N ILE A 353 20.23 19.94 8.70
CA ILE A 353 21.10 19.88 7.52
C ILE A 353 20.24 19.65 6.28
N SER A 354 20.57 20.34 5.20
CA SER A 354 19.99 20.09 3.87
C SER A 354 21.06 19.54 2.95
N VAL A 355 20.89 18.31 2.47
CA VAL A 355 21.77 17.68 1.48
C VAL A 355 21.03 17.68 0.15
N LEU A 356 21.36 18.62 -0.73
CA LEU A 356 20.77 18.72 -2.08
C LEU A 356 21.41 17.72 -3.06
N GLY A 357 22.63 17.27 -2.80
CA GLY A 357 23.22 16.10 -3.46
C GLY A 357 22.68 14.79 -2.91
N ASN A 358 23.22 13.66 -3.35
CA ASN A 358 22.84 12.33 -2.87
C ASN A 358 23.51 12.02 -1.54
N LEU A 359 22.74 11.52 -0.57
CA LEU A 359 23.28 10.90 0.64
C LEU A 359 23.34 9.38 0.46
N ASN A 360 24.55 8.83 0.49
CA ASN A 360 24.81 7.40 0.27
C ASN A 360 25.45 6.77 1.51
N CYS A 361 24.70 5.95 2.24
CA CYS A 361 25.17 5.26 3.44
C CYS A 361 25.34 3.76 3.17
N TYR A 362 26.52 3.21 3.44
CA TYR A 362 26.83 1.78 3.28
C TYR A 362 26.33 0.94 4.48
N PRO A 363 26.15 -0.40 4.34
CA PRO A 363 25.41 -1.21 5.33
C PRO A 363 25.88 -1.18 6.79
N LYS A 364 27.14 -0.90 7.06
CA LYS A 364 27.69 -0.81 8.43
C LYS A 364 28.00 0.63 8.84
N SER A 365 27.59 1.61 8.05
CA SER A 365 27.68 3.02 8.44
C SER A 365 26.63 3.35 9.50
N ILE A 366 26.84 4.47 10.20
CA ILE A 366 25.94 4.94 11.25
C ILE A 366 25.49 6.35 10.89
N LEU A 367 24.19 6.54 10.68
CA LEU A 367 23.56 7.85 10.58
C LEU A 367 22.80 8.11 11.89
N LYS A 368 23.11 9.21 12.58
CA LYS A 368 22.38 9.65 13.77
C LYS A 368 21.72 10.98 13.47
N ILE A 369 20.44 11.07 13.80
CA ILE A 369 19.70 12.33 13.79
C ILE A 369 19.31 12.60 15.24
N SER A 370 19.71 13.75 15.78
CA SER A 370 19.49 14.10 17.18
C SER A 370 18.02 14.05 17.56
N THR A 371 17.76 13.55 18.76
CA THR A 371 16.44 13.27 19.29
C THR A 371 15.70 14.50 19.82
N THR A 372 16.32 15.69 19.79
CA THR A 372 15.69 16.92 20.31
C THR A 372 15.39 17.95 19.21
N ILE A 373 16.28 18.10 18.23
CA ILE A 373 16.17 19.13 17.18
C ILE A 373 16.79 18.68 15.85
N GLY A 374 17.15 17.40 15.71
CA GLY A 374 17.80 16.88 14.51
C GLY A 374 16.85 16.87 13.32
N LYS A 375 17.22 17.55 12.24
CA LYS A 375 16.45 17.59 10.99
C LYS A 375 17.35 17.31 9.79
N LEU A 376 17.03 16.27 9.02
CA LEU A 376 17.72 15.93 7.78
C LEU A 376 16.79 16.20 6.60
N ASN A 377 17.14 17.16 5.74
CA ASN A 377 16.48 17.37 4.45
C ASN A 377 17.31 16.71 3.34
N LEU A 378 16.68 15.85 2.54
CA LEU A 378 17.27 15.18 1.40
C LEU A 378 16.68 15.73 0.11
N GLY A 379 17.51 16.32 -0.74
CA GLY A 379 17.15 16.83 -2.07
C GLY A 379 17.72 16.01 -3.24
N GLY A 380 18.60 15.03 -2.97
CA GLY A 380 19.20 14.19 -4.00
C GLY A 380 18.19 13.35 -4.78
N SER A 381 18.44 13.15 -6.07
CA SER A 381 17.58 12.40 -6.99
C SER A 381 17.71 10.87 -6.87
N ASP A 382 18.70 10.36 -6.12
CA ASP A 382 18.89 8.92 -5.89
C ASP A 382 19.70 8.66 -4.60
N SER A 383 19.23 9.22 -3.48
CA SER A 383 19.86 8.94 -2.18
C SER A 383 19.63 7.48 -1.77
N LEU A 384 20.68 6.82 -1.26
CA LEU A 384 20.66 5.40 -0.93
C LEU A 384 21.20 5.14 0.47
N LEU A 385 20.31 4.93 1.44
CA LEU A 385 20.69 4.63 2.81
C LEU A 385 20.55 3.12 3.06
N LYS A 386 21.62 2.35 2.87
CA LYS A 386 21.65 0.91 3.10
C LYS A 386 21.72 0.53 4.58
N ILE A 387 21.22 1.37 5.47
CA ILE A 387 21.31 1.25 6.91
C ILE A 387 19.91 1.14 7.53
N ASN A 388 19.88 0.75 8.81
CA ASN A 388 18.69 0.92 9.63
C ASN A 388 18.66 2.37 10.11
N LEU A 389 17.75 3.18 9.59
CA LEU A 389 17.53 4.54 10.05
C LEU A 389 16.56 4.52 11.22
N ASP A 390 17.03 4.90 12.41
CA ASP A 390 16.21 4.99 13.62
C ASP A 390 15.90 6.45 13.95
N LEU A 391 14.63 6.84 13.80
CA LEU A 391 14.11 8.16 14.13
C LEU A 391 13.58 8.15 15.57
N GLN A 392 14.40 8.69 16.49
CA GLN A 392 14.07 8.82 17.91
C GLN A 392 13.75 10.27 18.29
N GLY A 393 12.99 10.47 19.38
CA GLY A 393 12.57 11.79 19.88
C GLY A 393 11.97 12.68 18.78
N ASP A 394 12.29 13.98 18.80
CA ASP A 394 11.79 15.00 17.87
C ASP A 394 12.55 15.04 16.53
N SER A 395 13.19 13.94 16.12
CA SER A 395 13.92 13.88 14.85
C SER A 395 13.01 14.02 13.64
N ILE A 396 13.49 14.72 12.61
CA ILE A 396 12.73 15.00 11.39
C ILE A 396 13.51 14.52 10.16
N LEU A 397 12.87 13.72 9.33
CA LEU A 397 13.33 13.37 7.99
C LEU A 397 12.44 14.06 6.94
N ASN A 398 13.03 14.92 6.13
CA ASN A 398 12.37 15.59 5.02
C ASN A 398 12.94 15.09 3.70
N LEU A 399 12.09 14.68 2.77
CA LEU A 399 12.44 14.53 1.37
C LEU A 399 11.90 15.75 0.62
N LEU A 400 12.79 16.52 0.01
CA LEU A 400 12.47 17.76 -0.71
C LEU A 400 11.86 17.47 -2.09
N GLU A 401 11.31 18.50 -2.75
CA GLU A 401 10.67 18.37 -4.05
C GLU A 401 11.52 17.60 -5.08
N GLY A 402 10.92 16.60 -5.73
CA GLY A 402 11.56 15.76 -6.76
C GLY A 402 12.67 14.83 -6.26
N SER A 403 12.91 14.75 -4.95
CA SER A 403 13.93 13.88 -4.38
C SER A 403 13.50 12.41 -4.35
N LYS A 404 14.49 11.51 -4.35
CA LYS A 404 14.24 10.08 -4.21
C LYS A 404 15.20 9.50 -3.19
N CYS A 405 14.67 8.76 -2.22
CA CYS A 405 15.46 8.08 -1.21
C CYS A 405 15.06 6.62 -1.11
N THR A 406 16.05 5.73 -1.21
CA THR A 406 15.89 4.30 -0.92
C THR A 406 16.51 3.98 0.44
N LEU A 407 15.71 3.49 1.37
CA LEU A 407 16.12 3.04 2.70
C LEU A 407 16.11 1.51 2.76
N LEU A 408 17.10 0.92 3.44
CA LEU A 408 17.04 -0.50 3.75
C LEU A 408 15.92 -0.78 4.76
N HIS A 409 15.96 -0.10 5.90
CA HIS A 409 15.01 -0.26 7.01
C HIS A 409 14.82 1.10 7.70
N LEU A 410 13.58 1.42 8.04
CA LEU A 410 13.22 2.60 8.82
C LEU A 410 12.50 2.18 10.11
N ILE A 411 12.99 2.67 11.24
CA ILE A 411 12.40 2.47 12.57
C ILE A 411 12.03 3.84 13.09
N GLN A 412 10.77 4.02 13.50
CA GLN A 412 10.30 5.23 14.13
C GLN A 412 10.05 4.96 15.62
N SER A 413 11.09 4.97 16.45
CA SER A 413 10.98 4.54 17.85
C SER A 413 10.25 5.54 18.78
N SER A 414 9.84 6.70 18.26
CA SER A 414 9.22 7.77 19.04
C SER A 414 8.06 8.41 18.30
N ASN A 415 6.97 8.64 19.03
CA ASN A 415 5.77 9.30 18.53
C ASN A 415 5.91 10.82 18.31
N THR A 416 7.07 11.43 18.58
CA THR A 416 7.29 12.86 18.29
C THR A 416 8.12 13.11 17.03
N SER A 417 8.76 12.07 16.49
CA SER A 417 9.49 12.12 15.24
C SER A 417 8.54 12.31 14.05
N LYS A 418 9.04 12.87 12.95
CA LYS A 418 8.22 13.18 11.77
C LYS A 418 8.94 12.87 10.46
N ILE A 419 8.17 12.40 9.48
CA ILE A 419 8.63 12.18 8.11
C ILE A 419 7.76 13.01 7.18
N PHE A 420 8.38 13.87 6.38
CA PHE A 420 7.71 14.75 5.43
C PHE A 420 8.24 14.49 4.02
N LEU A 421 7.34 14.30 3.05
CA LEU A 421 7.67 14.22 1.63
C LEU A 421 7.01 15.39 0.91
N GLU A 422 7.83 16.21 0.25
CA GLU A 422 7.36 17.31 -0.62
C GLU A 422 6.90 16.79 -1.99
N ASN A 423 6.38 17.68 -2.84
CA ASN A 423 5.85 17.33 -4.15
C ASN A 423 6.83 16.48 -4.98
N SER A 424 6.33 15.44 -5.66
CA SER A 424 7.12 14.51 -6.47
C SER A 424 8.25 13.77 -5.75
N ALA A 425 8.33 13.84 -4.41
CA ALA A 425 9.31 13.10 -3.65
C ALA A 425 8.93 11.63 -3.53
N GLN A 426 9.92 10.74 -3.53
CA GLN A 426 9.72 9.29 -3.43
C GLN A 426 10.58 8.66 -2.32
N LEU A 427 9.93 7.97 -1.40
CA LEU A 427 10.58 7.15 -0.36
C LEU A 427 10.33 5.67 -0.65
N ILE A 428 11.40 4.90 -0.85
CA ILE A 428 11.33 3.44 -1.05
C ILE A 428 11.96 2.76 0.16
N ILE A 429 11.25 1.85 0.81
CA ILE A 429 11.77 1.09 1.96
C ILE A 429 11.82 -0.40 1.61
N GLN A 430 13.03 -0.95 1.58
CA GLN A 430 13.30 -2.26 0.97
C GLN A 430 12.97 -3.45 1.87
N THR A 431 13.12 -3.31 3.19
CA THR A 431 12.93 -4.41 4.15
C THR A 431 11.85 -4.04 5.17
N SER A 432 11.78 -4.79 6.28
CA SER A 432 10.78 -4.53 7.31
C SER A 432 10.82 -3.08 7.78
N THR A 433 9.71 -2.55 8.28
CA THR A 433 9.63 -1.17 8.77
C THR A 433 8.68 -1.11 9.95
N ASP A 434 9.06 -0.37 10.99
CA ASP A 434 8.22 -0.09 12.15
C ASP A 434 7.91 1.41 12.20
N LEU A 435 6.69 1.81 11.81
CA LEU A 435 6.24 3.21 11.90
C LEU A 435 5.17 3.36 12.98
N ILE A 436 5.39 4.31 13.90
CA ILE A 436 4.50 4.59 15.03
C ILE A 436 3.58 5.79 14.73
N LYS A 437 3.88 6.61 13.70
CA LYS A 437 3.11 7.84 13.43
C LYS A 437 2.90 8.18 11.95
N SER A 438 2.02 9.18 11.75
CA SER A 438 1.60 9.75 10.48
C SER A 438 2.76 10.17 9.56
N LEU A 439 2.67 9.77 8.28
CA LEU A 439 3.50 10.28 7.20
C LEU A 439 2.82 11.50 6.57
N GLN A 440 3.50 12.63 6.49
CA GLN A 440 2.95 13.82 5.83
C GLN A 440 3.46 13.88 4.39
N LEU A 441 2.55 13.72 3.44
CA LEU A 441 2.84 13.63 2.00
C LEU A 441 2.22 14.84 1.28
N SER A 442 2.96 15.52 0.42
CA SER A 442 2.48 16.64 -0.39
C SER A 442 2.47 16.30 -1.88
N GLY A 443 1.53 16.88 -2.64
CA GLY A 443 1.41 16.70 -4.09
C GLY A 443 1.35 15.24 -4.53
N ASP A 444 2.11 14.87 -5.57
CA ASP A 444 2.21 13.49 -6.09
C ASP A 444 3.31 12.64 -5.44
N SER A 445 3.72 12.98 -4.21
CA SER A 445 4.73 12.20 -3.49
C SER A 445 4.30 10.74 -3.24
N SER A 446 5.29 9.85 -3.13
CA SER A 446 5.02 8.41 -2.96
C SER A 446 5.88 7.76 -1.88
N VAL A 447 5.26 6.84 -1.15
CA VAL A 447 5.95 5.93 -0.22
C VAL A 447 5.70 4.50 -0.68
N ILE A 448 6.79 3.76 -0.94
CA ILE A 448 6.76 2.38 -1.43
C ILE A 448 7.37 1.46 -0.37
N PHE A 449 6.58 0.51 0.13
CA PHE A 449 7.04 -0.53 1.04
C PHE A 449 7.26 -1.85 0.28
N HIS A 450 8.43 -2.48 0.47
CA HIS A 450 8.75 -3.80 -0.08
C HIS A 450 8.91 -4.93 0.96
N GLY A 451 9.07 -4.62 2.25
CA GLY A 451 9.22 -5.61 3.31
C GLY A 451 7.99 -5.75 4.21
N ASN A 452 8.10 -6.61 5.22
CA ASN A 452 7.04 -6.74 6.23
C ASN A 452 6.94 -5.45 7.06
N THR A 453 5.84 -4.74 6.91
CA THR A 453 5.65 -3.45 7.58
C THR A 453 4.72 -3.63 8.77
N LEU A 454 5.14 -3.13 9.92
CA LEU A 454 4.30 -2.89 11.10
C LEU A 454 4.00 -1.40 11.16
N LEU A 455 2.73 -1.04 11.06
CA LEU A 455 2.28 0.34 11.21
C LEU A 455 1.31 0.40 12.40
N GLU A 456 1.51 1.34 13.31
CA GLU A 456 0.53 1.62 14.35
C GLU A 456 -0.55 2.54 13.79
N ASP A 457 -0.26 3.81 13.47
CA ASP A 457 -1.23 4.75 12.91
C ASP A 457 -0.71 5.44 11.64
N LEU A 458 -1.45 5.33 10.54
CA LEU A 458 -1.09 5.97 9.28
C LEU A 458 -2.17 6.93 8.79
N THR A 459 -1.89 8.23 8.94
CA THR A 459 -2.65 9.28 8.29
C THR A 459 -1.87 9.78 7.08
N VAL A 460 -2.46 9.70 5.89
CA VAL A 460 -1.94 10.33 4.67
C VAL A 460 -2.84 11.52 4.33
N ILE A 461 -2.29 12.72 4.49
CA ILE A 461 -3.00 13.98 4.22
C ILE A 461 -2.32 14.65 3.04
N ALA A 462 -3.02 14.81 1.91
CA ALA A 462 -2.52 15.67 0.84
C ALA A 462 -2.54 17.14 1.27
N VAL A 463 -1.40 17.81 1.15
CA VAL A 463 -1.27 19.24 1.45
C VAL A 463 -1.71 20.13 0.27
N ASP A 464 -1.70 19.57 -0.96
CA ASP A 464 -2.14 20.21 -2.21
C ASP A 464 -3.27 19.38 -2.86
N VAL A 465 -4.21 20.04 -3.54
CA VAL A 465 -5.40 19.44 -4.20
C VAL A 465 -5.19 19.13 -5.68
N THR A 466 -4.06 19.53 -6.28
CA THR A 466 -3.82 19.32 -7.72
C THR A 466 -3.28 17.94 -8.06
N SER A 467 -2.65 17.25 -7.10
CA SER A 467 -2.14 15.89 -7.24
C SER A 467 -2.22 15.15 -5.90
N TYR A 468 -2.42 13.84 -5.95
CA TYR A 468 -2.68 13.02 -4.77
C TYR A 468 -1.49 12.13 -4.43
N PRO A 469 -1.01 12.12 -3.18
CA PRO A 469 0.11 11.30 -2.78
C PRO A 469 -0.28 9.81 -2.83
N SER A 470 0.70 8.96 -3.05
CA SER A 470 0.49 7.52 -3.23
C SER A 470 1.20 6.69 -2.16
N LEU A 471 0.43 5.86 -1.47
CA LEU A 471 0.90 4.82 -0.58
C LEU A 471 0.88 3.49 -1.31
N ILE A 472 2.05 2.87 -1.50
CA ILE A 472 2.19 1.67 -2.32
C ILE A 472 2.80 0.55 -1.47
N PHE A 473 2.08 -0.56 -1.34
CA PHE A 473 2.62 -1.80 -0.81
C PHE A 473 2.94 -2.73 -1.98
N ASN A 474 4.19 -3.17 -2.11
CA ASN A 474 4.64 -3.94 -3.27
C ASN A 474 5.68 -4.99 -2.87
N ASP A 475 5.40 -6.28 -3.05
CA ASP A 475 6.26 -7.41 -2.66
C ASP A 475 6.44 -7.61 -1.13
N CYS A 476 5.58 -7.00 -0.31
CA CYS A 476 5.47 -7.27 1.12
C CYS A 476 4.86 -8.65 1.40
N GLN A 477 5.61 -9.62 1.96
CA GLN A 477 5.04 -10.93 2.31
C GLN A 477 3.88 -10.82 3.31
N LYS A 478 3.97 -9.89 4.27
CA LYS A 478 2.90 -9.60 5.24
C LYS A 478 3.03 -8.18 5.78
N CYS A 479 2.05 -7.32 5.55
CA CYS A 479 1.92 -6.02 6.22
C CYS A 479 0.84 -6.12 7.29
N ILE A 480 1.19 -5.86 8.55
CA ILE A 480 0.22 -5.91 9.65
C ILE A 480 0.13 -4.51 10.25
N LEU A 481 -1.07 -3.95 10.29
CA LEU A 481 -1.35 -2.77 11.10
C LEU A 481 -1.85 -3.21 12.46
N GLN A 482 -1.06 -2.97 13.51
CA GLN A 482 -1.40 -3.30 14.89
C GLN A 482 -1.60 -2.02 15.68
N GLY A 483 -2.77 -1.86 16.29
CA GLY A 483 -2.96 -0.86 17.33
C GLY A 483 -2.40 -1.35 18.67
N THR A 484 -1.97 -0.43 19.51
CA THR A 484 -1.81 -0.73 20.95
C THR A 484 -3.20 -0.75 21.59
N LEU A 485 -3.37 -1.40 22.74
CA LEU A 485 -4.67 -1.53 23.45
C LEU A 485 -5.40 -0.19 23.68
N ASP A 486 -4.69 0.94 23.60
CA ASP A 486 -5.22 2.29 23.85
C ASP A 486 -5.18 3.22 22.60
N GLN A 487 -4.59 2.79 21.47
CA GLN A 487 -4.53 3.54 20.21
C GLN A 487 -4.78 2.60 19.04
N PHE A 488 -5.97 2.73 18.46
CA PHE A 488 -6.45 1.92 17.34
C PHE A 488 -5.64 2.22 16.08
N GLY A 489 -5.07 1.18 15.46
CA GLY A 489 -4.23 1.38 14.29
C GLY A 489 -5.04 1.62 13.02
N HIS A 490 -5.27 2.88 12.65
CA HIS A 490 -6.12 3.25 11.51
C HIS A 490 -5.31 3.64 10.27
N ILE A 491 -5.86 3.37 9.08
CA ILE A 491 -5.45 4.06 7.85
C ILE A 491 -6.47 5.17 7.58
N THR A 492 -6.01 6.43 7.55
CA THR A 492 -6.82 7.56 7.11
C THR A 492 -6.25 8.12 5.81
N LEU A 493 -7.02 8.05 4.72
CA LEU A 493 -6.69 8.61 3.40
C LEU A 493 -7.52 9.88 3.17
N VAL A 494 -6.84 11.02 3.05
CA VAL A 494 -7.46 12.31 2.70
C VAL A 494 -6.82 12.80 1.42
N ASN A 495 -7.58 12.81 0.32
CA ASN A 495 -7.11 13.11 -1.04
C ASN A 495 -5.86 12.27 -1.42
N ALA A 496 -5.84 10.96 -1.18
CA ALA A 496 -4.66 10.12 -1.36
C ALA A 496 -4.97 8.80 -2.10
N ASN A 497 -3.95 8.17 -2.68
CA ASN A 497 -4.09 6.88 -3.37
C ASN A 497 -3.44 5.76 -2.53
N LEU A 498 -4.16 4.66 -2.32
CA LEU A 498 -3.64 3.42 -1.76
C LEU A 498 -3.58 2.36 -2.87
N GLN A 499 -2.39 1.80 -3.11
CA GLN A 499 -2.19 0.70 -4.06
C GLN A 499 -1.57 -0.50 -3.35
N ILE A 500 -2.22 -1.66 -3.49
CA ILE A 500 -1.72 -2.94 -2.99
C ILE A 500 -1.35 -3.79 -4.22
N LYS A 501 -0.05 -4.00 -4.43
CA LYS A 501 0.52 -4.67 -5.60
C LYS A 501 1.21 -5.97 -5.23
N SER A 502 1.38 -6.86 -6.20
CA SER A 502 2.03 -8.17 -6.02
C SER A 502 1.33 -9.05 -4.97
N ALA A 503 1.91 -10.22 -4.66
CA ALA A 503 1.38 -11.15 -3.65
C ALA A 503 1.57 -10.59 -2.23
N VAL A 504 0.73 -9.63 -1.85
CA VAL A 504 0.79 -8.89 -0.59
C VAL A 504 -0.50 -9.06 0.19
N ASP A 505 -0.38 -9.55 1.43
CA ASP A 505 -1.47 -9.51 2.42
C ASP A 505 -1.31 -8.26 3.29
N VAL A 506 -2.22 -7.29 3.12
CA VAL A 506 -2.37 -6.15 4.04
C VAL A 506 -3.48 -6.48 5.03
N ILE A 507 -3.11 -6.61 6.31
CA ILE A 507 -4.04 -6.88 7.40
C ILE A 507 -4.23 -5.62 8.22
N LEU A 508 -5.42 -5.03 8.15
CA LEU A 508 -5.85 -3.95 9.03
C LEU A 508 -6.59 -4.58 10.21
N ASN A 509 -6.04 -4.51 11.42
CA ASN A 509 -6.75 -4.99 12.61
C ASN A 509 -7.80 -3.99 13.16
N HIS A 510 -8.01 -2.88 12.44
CA HIS A 510 -8.97 -1.83 12.77
C HIS A 510 -9.53 -1.19 11.49
N ASN A 511 -9.94 0.08 11.54
CA ASN A 511 -10.67 0.73 10.46
C ASN A 511 -9.80 1.33 9.35
N ILE A 512 -10.41 1.40 8.17
CA ILE A 512 -9.99 2.30 7.08
C ILE A 512 -10.97 3.48 6.98
N LEU A 513 -10.44 4.69 6.96
CA LEU A 513 -11.19 5.93 6.75
C LEU A 513 -10.68 6.56 5.45
N CYS A 514 -11.51 6.63 4.42
CA CYS A 514 -11.12 7.10 3.10
C CYS A 514 -12.15 8.11 2.62
N ASP A 515 -11.71 9.32 2.30
CA ASP A 515 -12.59 10.34 1.73
C ASP A 515 -12.95 10.06 0.26
N LYS A 516 -13.91 10.81 -0.27
CA LYS A 516 -14.45 10.64 -1.63
C LYS A 516 -13.48 10.97 -2.77
N ASN A 517 -12.37 11.65 -2.48
CA ASN A 517 -11.39 12.08 -3.48
C ASN A 517 -10.15 11.18 -3.52
N SER A 518 -9.98 10.34 -2.49
CA SER A 518 -8.95 9.31 -2.42
C SER A 518 -9.27 8.16 -3.39
N SER A 519 -8.35 7.22 -3.58
CA SER A 519 -8.61 5.98 -4.31
C SER A 519 -7.95 4.78 -3.64
N ILE A 520 -8.58 3.61 -3.74
CA ILE A 520 -8.03 2.35 -3.24
C ILE A 520 -8.06 1.35 -4.39
N TYR A 521 -6.90 0.80 -4.73
CA TYR A 521 -6.74 -0.18 -5.81
C TYR A 521 -5.97 -1.41 -5.32
N ILE A 522 -6.58 -2.59 -5.46
CA ILE A 522 -5.97 -3.88 -5.12
C ILE A 522 -5.72 -4.65 -6.42
N GLU A 523 -4.46 -4.86 -6.80
CA GLU A 523 -4.09 -5.60 -8.02
C GLU A 523 -4.30 -7.11 -7.88
N THR A 524 -4.24 -7.87 -8.98
CA THR A 524 -4.63 -9.30 -9.09
C THR A 524 -4.03 -10.28 -8.08
N LEU A 525 -2.89 -9.94 -7.47
CA LEU A 525 -2.24 -10.78 -6.45
C LEU A 525 -2.29 -10.17 -5.05
N GLY A 526 -2.77 -8.93 -4.92
CA GLY A 526 -2.89 -8.23 -3.65
C GLY A 526 -4.09 -8.74 -2.86
N SER A 527 -4.04 -8.57 -1.55
CA SER A 527 -5.07 -8.99 -0.61
C SER A 527 -5.21 -7.93 0.47
N LEU A 528 -6.45 -7.50 0.73
CA LEU A 528 -6.78 -6.57 1.82
C LEU A 528 -7.74 -7.25 2.79
N SER A 529 -7.30 -7.43 4.02
CA SER A 529 -8.15 -7.91 5.12
C SER A 529 -8.39 -6.79 6.11
N VAL A 530 -9.63 -6.33 6.24
CA VAL A 530 -10.05 -5.31 7.21
C VAL A 530 -10.83 -5.97 8.33
N PHE A 531 -10.25 -5.96 9.53
CA PHE A 531 -10.87 -6.50 10.74
C PHE A 531 -11.33 -5.35 11.63
N GLY A 532 -12.58 -4.88 11.46
CA GLY A 532 -13.17 -3.93 12.38
C GLY A 532 -13.50 -4.55 13.74
N THR A 533 -13.52 -3.74 14.80
CA THR A 533 -13.98 -4.13 16.13
C THR A 533 -15.46 -3.80 16.33
N ASP A 534 -16.12 -4.53 17.23
CA ASP A 534 -17.56 -4.40 17.44
C ASP A 534 -17.94 -3.03 18.05
N GLY A 535 -18.56 -2.15 17.25
CA GLY A 535 -19.53 -1.13 17.71
C GLY A 535 -19.07 0.31 17.98
N SER A 536 -17.76 0.60 18.07
CA SER A 536 -17.25 2.00 18.15
C SER A 536 -16.44 2.43 16.94
N ASP A 537 -15.94 1.46 16.18
CA ASP A 537 -14.89 1.64 15.21
C ASP A 537 -15.39 1.14 13.86
N LYS A 538 -15.80 2.10 13.03
CA LYS A 538 -16.40 1.90 11.73
C LYS A 538 -15.39 2.21 10.63
N SER A 539 -15.23 1.30 9.67
CA SER A 539 -14.56 1.62 8.41
C SER A 539 -15.48 2.41 7.50
N ILE A 540 -15.00 3.51 6.94
CA ILE A 540 -15.75 4.38 6.02
C ILE A 540 -14.93 4.52 4.76
N ILE A 541 -15.46 4.02 3.64
CA ILE A 541 -14.84 4.11 2.32
C ILE A 541 -15.75 4.95 1.43
N ASP A 542 -15.52 6.27 1.41
CA ASP A 542 -16.28 7.23 0.58
C ASP A 542 -15.85 7.24 -0.89
N THR A 543 -14.75 6.56 -1.23
CA THR A 543 -14.29 6.39 -2.60
C THR A 543 -14.73 5.06 -3.21
N PHE A 544 -14.66 4.97 -4.53
CA PHE A 544 -14.88 3.73 -5.26
C PHE A 544 -13.70 2.78 -5.03
N LEU A 545 -14.00 1.58 -4.55
CA LEU A 545 -13.01 0.54 -4.25
C LEU A 545 -12.90 -0.42 -5.43
N GLN A 546 -11.76 -0.44 -6.13
CA GLN A 546 -11.50 -1.37 -7.23
C GLN A 546 -10.60 -2.52 -6.76
N VAL A 547 -11.08 -3.75 -6.92
CA VAL A 547 -10.45 -4.97 -6.41
C VAL A 547 -10.25 -5.98 -7.53
N ASP A 548 -9.04 -6.06 -8.06
CA ASP A 548 -8.60 -7.12 -8.97
C ASP A 548 -8.02 -8.33 -8.20
N GLY A 549 -7.57 -8.13 -6.96
CA GLY A 549 -7.05 -9.16 -6.03
C GLY A 549 -8.10 -9.71 -5.06
N ASP A 550 -7.72 -10.02 -3.82
CA ASP A 550 -8.63 -10.54 -2.78
C ASP A 550 -9.01 -9.45 -1.76
N ILE A 551 -10.23 -9.51 -1.24
CA ILE A 551 -10.68 -8.66 -0.14
C ILE A 551 -11.48 -9.46 0.90
N TYR A 552 -11.18 -9.19 2.18
CA TYR A 552 -11.85 -9.74 3.33
C TYR A 552 -12.28 -8.60 4.26
N LEU A 553 -13.57 -8.54 4.62
CA LEU A 553 -14.12 -7.51 5.50
C LEU A 553 -14.81 -8.15 6.71
N SER A 554 -14.47 -7.68 7.92
CA SER A 554 -15.18 -7.96 9.17
C SER A 554 -15.45 -6.68 9.98
N GLY A 555 -16.35 -6.75 10.97
CA GLY A 555 -16.77 -5.58 11.74
C GLY A 555 -17.73 -4.66 10.96
N GLU A 556 -17.84 -3.39 11.34
CA GLU A 556 -18.72 -2.42 10.64
C GLU A 556 -17.97 -1.70 9.50
N VAL A 557 -18.49 -1.80 8.27
CA VAL A 557 -17.89 -1.18 7.08
C VAL A 557 -18.95 -0.50 6.21
N ASP A 558 -18.73 0.77 5.87
CA ASP A 558 -19.55 1.53 4.93
C ASP A 558 -18.82 1.76 3.62
N LEU A 559 -19.36 1.21 2.55
CA LEU A 559 -18.92 1.38 1.17
C LEU A 559 -19.76 2.49 0.53
N ASN A 560 -19.42 3.73 0.87
CA ASN A 560 -20.09 4.95 0.43
C ASN A 560 -19.76 5.34 -1.01
N GLY A 561 -18.57 5.00 -1.51
CA GLY A 561 -18.20 5.21 -2.91
C GLY A 561 -18.45 4.01 -3.82
N GLY A 562 -18.81 2.84 -3.26
CA GLY A 562 -19.11 1.61 -4.00
C GLY A 562 -17.89 0.69 -4.14
N ILE A 563 -18.11 -0.51 -4.67
CA ILE A 563 -17.06 -1.52 -4.86
C ILE A 563 -17.21 -2.24 -6.21
N GLU A 564 -16.10 -2.49 -6.89
CA GLU A 564 -16.01 -3.38 -8.04
C GLU A 564 -14.98 -4.49 -7.78
N ILE A 565 -15.44 -5.73 -7.83
CA ILE A 565 -14.61 -6.93 -7.68
C ILE A 565 -14.43 -7.59 -9.04
N ALA A 566 -13.20 -7.93 -9.44
CA ALA A 566 -12.91 -8.60 -10.69
C ALA A 566 -13.25 -10.11 -10.67
N PRO A 567 -13.35 -10.80 -11.83
CA PRO A 567 -13.82 -12.18 -11.88
C PRO A 567 -12.96 -13.24 -11.18
N LEU A 568 -11.64 -13.00 -11.03
CA LEU A 568 -10.70 -13.96 -10.43
C LEU A 568 -10.40 -13.68 -8.95
N SER A 569 -10.95 -12.59 -8.43
CA SER A 569 -10.83 -12.13 -7.05
C SER A 569 -11.65 -12.98 -6.09
N LYS A 570 -11.34 -12.90 -4.79
CA LYS A 570 -12.21 -13.37 -3.70
C LYS A 570 -12.72 -12.18 -2.91
N CYS A 571 -14.01 -12.21 -2.58
CA CYS A 571 -14.64 -11.24 -1.70
C CYS A 571 -15.40 -11.98 -0.61
N THR A 572 -14.94 -11.82 0.64
CA THR A 572 -15.55 -12.46 1.81
C THR A 572 -15.95 -11.42 2.84
N PHE A 573 -17.22 -11.46 3.27
CA PHE A 573 -17.70 -10.73 4.44
C PHE A 573 -17.91 -11.73 5.58
N GLU A 574 -17.19 -11.58 6.67
CA GLU A 574 -17.29 -12.49 7.81
C GLU A 574 -17.51 -11.70 9.10
N ASN A 575 -18.50 -12.10 9.89
CA ASN A 575 -18.83 -11.41 11.15
C ASN A 575 -18.97 -9.88 11.00
N ALA A 576 -19.61 -9.43 9.91
CA ALA A 576 -19.55 -8.04 9.46
C ALA A 576 -20.93 -7.37 9.38
N LEU A 577 -21.01 -6.08 9.71
CA LEU A 577 -22.10 -5.19 9.35
C LEU A 577 -21.64 -4.36 8.14
N ILE A 578 -22.04 -4.75 6.93
CA ILE A 578 -21.62 -4.09 5.69
C ILE A 578 -22.76 -3.22 5.15
N ASN A 579 -22.50 -1.94 4.93
CA ASN A 579 -23.43 -1.01 4.28
C ASN A 579 -22.91 -0.63 2.88
N ILE A 580 -23.60 -1.06 1.83
CA ILE A 580 -23.30 -0.70 0.44
C ILE A 580 -24.18 0.49 0.05
N ASN A 581 -23.62 1.69 0.13
CA ASN A 581 -24.36 2.95 -0.04
C ASN A 581 -24.20 3.56 -1.45
N ALA A 582 -23.37 2.97 -2.31
CA ALA A 582 -23.21 3.35 -3.72
C ALA A 582 -23.19 2.14 -4.64
N ASN A 583 -23.38 2.40 -5.94
CA ASN A 583 -23.48 1.35 -6.96
C ASN A 583 -22.26 0.44 -6.93
N SER A 584 -22.49 -0.87 -6.90
CA SER A 584 -21.41 -1.86 -6.73
C SER A 584 -21.58 -3.06 -7.67
N THR A 585 -20.47 -3.66 -8.09
CA THR A 585 -20.45 -4.81 -9.00
C THR A 585 -19.51 -5.89 -8.47
N PHE A 586 -20.01 -7.10 -8.33
CA PHE A 586 -19.25 -8.28 -7.94
C PHE A 586 -19.20 -9.20 -9.15
N ASN A 587 -18.06 -9.21 -9.85
CA ASN A 587 -17.85 -10.12 -10.98
C ASN A 587 -17.44 -11.53 -10.52
N ASN A 588 -17.29 -11.75 -9.21
CA ASN A 588 -16.99 -13.02 -8.56
C ASN A 588 -18.10 -13.40 -7.56
N LEU A 589 -17.99 -14.60 -6.98
CA LEU A 589 -18.90 -15.05 -5.93
C LEU A 589 -18.68 -14.24 -4.64
N LEU A 590 -19.72 -13.54 -4.18
CA LEU A 590 -19.73 -12.88 -2.87
C LEU A 590 -20.03 -13.92 -1.78
N SER A 591 -19.06 -14.20 -0.91
CA SER A 591 -19.23 -15.11 0.23
C SER A 591 -19.49 -14.34 1.52
N VAL A 592 -20.57 -14.69 2.22
CA VAL A 592 -20.97 -14.07 3.48
C VAL A 592 -21.14 -15.14 4.57
N THR A 593 -20.37 -15.00 5.65
CA THR A 593 -20.27 -15.97 6.76
C THR A 593 -20.34 -15.31 8.14
N GLY A 594 -20.56 -16.11 9.19
CA GLY A 594 -20.59 -15.62 10.57
C GLY A 594 -21.86 -14.87 10.97
N ASN A 595 -21.77 -14.00 11.97
CA ASN A 595 -22.88 -13.19 12.51
C ASN A 595 -22.76 -11.72 12.06
N GLY A 596 -23.81 -11.11 11.53
CA GLY A 596 -23.71 -9.75 11.02
C GLY A 596 -24.92 -9.36 10.18
N GLN A 597 -24.77 -8.42 9.26
CA GLN A 597 -25.83 -7.98 8.36
C GLN A 597 -25.24 -7.31 7.11
N LEU A 598 -25.84 -7.56 5.94
CA LEU A 598 -25.48 -6.88 4.70
C LEU A 598 -26.65 -5.97 4.29
N ASN A 599 -26.41 -4.67 4.32
CA ASN A 599 -27.34 -3.63 3.90
C ASN A 599 -26.99 -3.16 2.50
N ILE A 600 -27.89 -3.37 1.55
CA ILE A 600 -27.78 -2.90 0.18
C ILE A 600 -28.67 -1.67 0.06
N ASN A 601 -28.04 -0.50 0.00
CA ASN A 601 -28.73 0.80 -0.03
C ASN A 601 -28.61 1.50 -1.40
N ALA A 602 -27.93 0.88 -2.36
CA ALA A 602 -27.76 1.33 -3.74
C ALA A 602 -27.79 0.13 -4.71
N ASN A 603 -27.70 0.38 -6.03
CA ASN A 603 -27.77 -0.70 -7.02
C ASN A 603 -26.58 -1.66 -6.89
N ILE A 604 -26.83 -2.96 -7.04
CA ILE A 604 -25.80 -3.99 -6.96
C ILE A 604 -25.94 -5.00 -8.09
N ASN A 605 -24.80 -5.40 -8.67
CA ASN A 605 -24.70 -6.46 -9.65
C ASN A 605 -23.90 -7.63 -9.06
N LEU A 606 -24.51 -8.81 -8.96
CA LEU A 606 -23.92 -10.05 -8.46
C LEU A 606 -23.80 -11.04 -9.64
N LEU A 607 -22.71 -10.94 -10.40
CA LEU A 607 -22.60 -11.67 -11.66
C LEU A 607 -22.34 -13.16 -11.47
N ASP A 608 -21.55 -13.54 -10.46
CA ASP A 608 -21.30 -14.94 -10.10
C ASP A 608 -22.15 -15.41 -8.91
N GLY A 609 -22.99 -14.53 -8.39
CA GLY A 609 -23.96 -14.80 -7.33
C GLY A 609 -23.51 -14.42 -5.92
N ILE A 610 -24.32 -14.78 -4.93
CA ILE A 610 -24.09 -14.50 -3.50
C ILE A 610 -24.40 -15.73 -2.64
N PHE A 611 -23.49 -16.08 -1.74
CA PHE A 611 -23.65 -17.17 -0.77
C PHE A 611 -23.67 -16.62 0.65
N VAL A 612 -24.85 -16.53 1.26
CA VAL A 612 -25.05 -16.21 2.67
C VAL A 612 -25.30 -17.50 3.43
N LEU A 613 -24.24 -18.09 3.99
CA LEU A 613 -24.30 -19.42 4.60
C LEU A 613 -24.95 -19.39 5.99
N SER A 614 -24.83 -18.28 6.71
CA SER A 614 -25.31 -18.14 8.07
C SER A 614 -26.77 -17.71 8.13
N PRO A 615 -27.66 -18.44 8.81
CA PRO A 615 -29.06 -18.04 8.96
C PRO A 615 -29.24 -16.80 9.85
N SER A 616 -28.24 -16.43 10.66
CA SER A 616 -28.25 -15.25 11.54
C SER A 616 -27.80 -13.96 10.85
N PHE A 617 -27.39 -14.01 9.58
CA PHE A 617 -26.85 -12.87 8.84
C PHE A 617 -27.89 -12.29 7.86
N PRO A 618 -28.84 -11.44 8.28
CA PRO A 618 -29.88 -10.91 7.39
C PRO A 618 -29.29 -10.13 6.21
N LEU A 619 -29.90 -10.31 5.04
CA LEU A 619 -29.68 -9.49 3.85
C LEU A 619 -30.82 -8.49 3.76
N VAL A 620 -30.52 -7.21 3.89
CA VAL A 620 -31.51 -6.13 3.90
C VAL A 620 -31.27 -5.22 2.69
N ILE A 621 -32.32 -4.96 1.93
CA ILE A 621 -32.33 -3.99 0.83
C ILE A 621 -33.16 -2.79 1.30
N ASP A 622 -32.50 -1.67 1.57
CA ASP A 622 -33.15 -0.47 2.11
C ASP A 622 -32.61 0.81 1.46
N SER A 623 -33.46 1.51 0.72
CA SER A 623 -33.09 2.72 0.02
C SER A 623 -33.23 3.90 0.95
N THR A 624 -32.10 4.49 1.35
CA THR A 624 -32.06 5.73 2.14
C THR A 624 -32.40 6.96 1.30
N LEU A 625 -32.25 6.86 -0.02
CA LEU A 625 -32.64 7.85 -1.02
C LEU A 625 -33.95 7.36 -1.65
N ASP A 626 -34.94 8.22 -1.96
CA ASP A 626 -36.28 7.84 -2.50
C ASP A 626 -36.28 7.11 -3.88
N GLY A 627 -35.17 6.48 -4.30
CA GLY A 627 -35.00 5.71 -5.52
C GLY A 627 -35.37 4.23 -5.42
N ILE A 628 -35.47 3.59 -6.59
CA ILE A 628 -35.65 2.15 -6.71
C ILE A 628 -34.27 1.50 -6.75
N ILE A 629 -33.98 0.62 -5.79
CA ILE A 629 -32.74 -0.18 -5.80
C ILE A 629 -32.90 -1.34 -6.76
N SER A 630 -31.96 -1.50 -7.69
CA SER A 630 -31.85 -2.67 -8.56
C SER A 630 -30.79 -3.64 -8.04
N VAL A 631 -31.19 -4.89 -7.80
CA VAL A 631 -30.31 -6.01 -7.47
C VAL A 631 -30.34 -6.98 -8.65
N ILE A 632 -29.24 -7.08 -9.39
CA ILE A 632 -29.12 -7.99 -10.55
C ILE A 632 -28.29 -9.21 -10.13
N ILE A 633 -28.81 -10.41 -10.38
CA ILE A 633 -28.17 -11.68 -10.04
C ILE A 633 -28.07 -12.51 -11.32
N LYS A 634 -26.85 -12.85 -11.75
CA LYS A 634 -26.62 -13.71 -12.94
C LYS A 634 -26.11 -15.10 -12.58
N GLY A 635 -25.38 -15.23 -11.48
CA GLY A 635 -24.83 -16.49 -11.02
C GLY A 635 -25.72 -17.19 -10.00
N ASN A 636 -25.35 -18.43 -9.66
CA ASN A 636 -26.06 -19.21 -8.67
C ASN A 636 -25.88 -18.60 -7.27
N SER A 637 -26.97 -18.48 -6.52
CA SER A 637 -26.98 -17.82 -5.22
C SER A 637 -27.72 -18.66 -4.18
N SER A 638 -27.29 -18.57 -2.92
CA SER A 638 -27.92 -19.25 -1.79
C SER A 638 -27.91 -18.35 -0.59
N VAL A 639 -29.09 -18.04 -0.04
CA VAL A 639 -29.28 -17.15 1.11
C VAL A 639 -30.03 -17.91 2.20
N ASN A 640 -29.30 -18.33 3.23
CA ASN A 640 -29.85 -19.07 4.37
C ASN A 640 -30.55 -18.18 5.40
N SER A 641 -30.37 -16.87 5.31
CA SER A 641 -31.02 -15.87 6.14
C SER A 641 -32.21 -15.19 5.43
N PRO A 642 -33.10 -14.50 6.14
CA PRO A 642 -34.19 -13.77 5.51
C PRO A 642 -33.67 -12.64 4.61
N LEU A 643 -34.13 -12.60 3.36
CA LEU A 643 -33.96 -11.46 2.45
C LEU A 643 -35.12 -10.48 2.66
N ARG A 644 -34.82 -9.27 3.13
CA ARG A 644 -35.82 -8.24 3.46
C ARG A 644 -35.64 -7.01 2.58
N CYS A 645 -36.61 -6.73 1.73
CA CYS A 645 -36.67 -5.49 0.97
C CYS A 645 -37.58 -4.52 1.74
N GLN A 646 -36.98 -3.57 2.45
CA GLN A 646 -37.70 -2.58 3.27
C GLN A 646 -38.17 -1.37 2.46
N SER A 647 -37.50 -1.13 1.33
CA SER A 647 -37.82 -0.08 0.36
C SER A 647 -38.36 -0.67 -0.94
N THR A 648 -38.58 0.17 -1.95
CA THR A 648 -38.91 -0.28 -3.30
C THR A 648 -37.66 -0.85 -3.96
N CYS A 649 -37.66 -2.14 -4.30
CA CYS A 649 -36.54 -2.76 -5.00
C CYS A 649 -36.99 -3.48 -6.29
N ASN A 650 -36.05 -3.63 -7.22
CA ASN A 650 -36.14 -4.50 -8.38
C ASN A 650 -35.10 -5.62 -8.22
N ILE A 651 -35.54 -6.83 -7.92
CA ILE A 651 -34.68 -8.02 -7.92
C ILE A 651 -34.79 -8.66 -9.30
N ASN A 652 -33.72 -8.62 -10.08
CA ASN A 652 -33.65 -9.18 -11.43
C ASN A 652 -32.75 -10.43 -11.42
N LEU A 653 -33.35 -11.58 -11.65
CA LEU A 653 -32.66 -12.86 -11.88
C LEU A 653 -32.51 -13.04 -13.39
N GLU A 654 -31.28 -13.00 -13.87
CA GLU A 654 -30.94 -13.08 -15.28
C GLU A 654 -30.87 -14.53 -15.77
N ALA A 655 -30.73 -14.70 -17.09
CA ALA A 655 -30.73 -16.02 -17.74
C ALA A 655 -29.79 -17.03 -17.07
N GLN A 656 -30.31 -18.22 -16.79
CA GLN A 656 -29.60 -19.36 -16.18
C GLN A 656 -29.19 -19.17 -14.71
N SER A 657 -29.63 -18.09 -14.06
CA SER A 657 -29.44 -17.94 -12.62
C SER A 657 -30.40 -18.83 -11.83
N TYR A 658 -29.90 -19.38 -10.72
CA TYR A 658 -30.70 -20.06 -9.70
C TYR A 658 -30.44 -19.39 -8.35
N ILE A 659 -31.50 -18.99 -7.64
CA ILE A 659 -31.38 -18.48 -6.27
C ILE A 659 -32.20 -19.30 -5.29
N GLU A 660 -31.55 -19.71 -4.21
CA GLU A 660 -32.16 -20.40 -3.09
C GLU A 660 -32.32 -19.46 -1.89
N LEU A 661 -33.56 -19.07 -1.57
CA LEU A 661 -33.88 -18.20 -0.44
C LEU A 661 -34.42 -19.04 0.73
N ASN A 662 -33.53 -19.80 1.36
CA ASN A 662 -33.84 -20.68 2.48
C ASN A 662 -34.38 -19.93 3.70
N GLY A 663 -33.94 -18.70 3.95
CA GLY A 663 -34.50 -17.85 5.00
C GLY A 663 -35.81 -17.14 4.64
N GLY A 664 -36.26 -17.24 3.38
CA GLY A 664 -37.47 -16.60 2.85
C GLY A 664 -37.25 -15.19 2.29
N LEU A 665 -38.28 -14.68 1.60
CA LEU A 665 -38.27 -13.38 0.93
C LEU A 665 -39.41 -12.48 1.42
N ILE A 666 -39.06 -11.29 1.92
CA ILE A 666 -40.04 -10.27 2.31
C ILE A 666 -39.85 -9.05 1.42
N THR A 667 -40.92 -8.62 0.74
CA THR A 667 -40.89 -7.41 -0.11
C THR A 667 -42.01 -6.43 0.25
N THR A 668 -41.82 -5.16 -0.09
CA THR A 668 -42.84 -4.11 -0.04
C THR A 668 -43.68 -4.07 -1.33
N ALA A 669 -44.87 -3.48 -1.25
CA ALA A 669 -45.83 -3.42 -2.37
C ALA A 669 -45.30 -2.87 -3.72
N PRO A 670 -44.46 -1.82 -3.75
CA PRO A 670 -43.93 -1.30 -5.03
C PRO A 670 -42.77 -2.11 -5.60
N SER A 671 -42.25 -3.12 -4.89
CA SER A 671 -41.10 -3.90 -5.36
C SER A 671 -41.45 -4.77 -6.58
N THR A 672 -40.47 -5.05 -7.43
CA THR A 672 -40.59 -5.99 -8.54
C THR A 672 -39.57 -7.11 -8.39
N ILE A 673 -39.98 -8.34 -8.63
CA ILE A 673 -39.10 -9.50 -8.75
C ILE A 673 -39.25 -10.01 -10.17
N HIS A 674 -38.19 -9.91 -10.97
CA HIS A 674 -38.19 -10.30 -12.38
C HIS A 674 -37.27 -11.49 -12.59
N LEU A 675 -37.81 -12.57 -13.17
CA LEU A 675 -37.08 -13.78 -13.49
C LEU A 675 -37.04 -13.99 -15.00
N LEU A 676 -35.84 -13.96 -15.59
CA LEU A 676 -35.60 -14.20 -17.00
C LEU A 676 -34.89 -15.54 -17.19
N THR A 677 -35.58 -16.57 -17.70
CA THR A 677 -35.00 -17.93 -17.86
C THR A 677 -34.24 -18.40 -16.59
N SER A 678 -34.84 -18.15 -15.43
CA SER A 678 -34.17 -18.31 -14.12
C SER A 678 -35.10 -18.96 -13.10
N ASP A 679 -34.51 -19.53 -12.06
CA ASP A 679 -35.25 -20.27 -11.04
C ASP A 679 -35.08 -19.64 -9.65
N ILE A 680 -36.18 -19.52 -8.91
CA ILE A 680 -36.18 -19.09 -7.50
C ILE A 680 -36.78 -20.19 -6.62
N LEU A 681 -36.03 -20.61 -5.60
CA LEU A 681 -36.53 -21.46 -4.52
C LEU A 681 -36.83 -20.61 -3.28
N LEU A 682 -38.05 -20.69 -2.78
CA LEU A 682 -38.53 -20.00 -1.58
C LEU A 682 -38.69 -21.01 -0.44
N GLY A 683 -37.65 -21.17 0.37
CA GLY A 683 -37.57 -22.17 1.44
C GLY A 683 -38.19 -21.71 2.77
N GLY A 684 -38.01 -20.45 3.13
CA GLY A 684 -38.54 -19.86 4.35
C GLY A 684 -39.92 -19.22 4.18
N ASN A 685 -40.42 -18.60 5.25
CA ASN A 685 -41.64 -17.79 5.18
C ASN A 685 -41.40 -16.58 4.27
N SER A 686 -42.13 -16.52 3.15
CA SER A 686 -41.98 -15.47 2.14
C SER A 686 -43.26 -14.67 2.01
N LEU A 687 -43.18 -13.35 2.22
CA LEU A 687 -44.26 -12.41 2.04
C LEU A 687 -43.91 -11.48 0.88
N ILE A 688 -44.44 -11.81 -0.29
CA ILE A 688 -44.13 -11.11 -1.53
C ILE A 688 -45.25 -10.12 -1.81
N SER A 689 -45.05 -8.91 -1.29
CA SER A 689 -45.97 -7.79 -1.51
C SER A 689 -45.79 -7.16 -2.89
N GLY A 690 -44.60 -7.29 -3.47
CA GLY A 690 -44.27 -6.77 -4.79
C GLY A 690 -44.83 -7.59 -5.95
N LYS A 691 -44.67 -7.07 -7.16
CA LYS A 691 -45.03 -7.75 -8.41
C LYS A 691 -43.97 -8.79 -8.76
N VAL A 692 -44.40 -10.01 -9.09
CA VAL A 692 -43.51 -11.05 -9.64
C VAL A 692 -43.72 -11.17 -11.15
N ILE A 693 -42.64 -11.06 -11.92
CA ILE A 693 -42.63 -11.15 -13.38
C ILE A 693 -41.79 -12.35 -13.79
N LEU A 694 -42.34 -13.22 -14.64
CA LEU A 694 -41.66 -14.40 -15.17
C LEU A 694 -41.53 -14.32 -16.69
N GLU A 695 -40.35 -14.61 -17.23
CA GLU A 695 -40.02 -14.59 -18.66
C GLU A 695 -39.28 -15.86 -19.10
N LEU A 696 -39.59 -16.35 -20.30
CA LEU A 696 -38.78 -17.32 -21.05
C LEU A 696 -38.40 -18.63 -20.31
N GLY A 697 -39.30 -19.21 -19.51
CA GLY A 697 -39.08 -20.52 -18.89
C GLY A 697 -38.66 -20.47 -17.43
N SER A 698 -38.90 -19.35 -16.75
CA SER A 698 -38.57 -19.16 -15.34
C SER A 698 -39.47 -19.96 -14.39
N ASN A 699 -38.90 -20.52 -13.32
CA ASN A 699 -39.65 -21.30 -12.34
C ASN A 699 -39.62 -20.67 -10.95
N ILE A 700 -40.78 -20.69 -10.29
CA ILE A 700 -40.88 -20.43 -8.85
C ILE A 700 -41.12 -21.77 -8.14
N VAL A 701 -40.26 -22.11 -7.20
CA VAL A 701 -40.37 -23.31 -6.36
C VAL A 701 -40.61 -22.89 -4.91
N SER A 702 -41.81 -23.13 -4.39
CA SER A 702 -42.18 -22.89 -3.00
C SER A 702 -41.97 -24.17 -2.17
N VAL A 703 -41.15 -24.08 -1.13
CA VAL A 703 -40.96 -25.14 -0.13
C VAL A 703 -41.42 -24.68 1.26
N GLY A 704 -41.40 -23.36 1.52
CA GLY A 704 -41.92 -22.73 2.74
C GLY A 704 -43.36 -22.23 2.65
N ASN A 705 -43.72 -21.31 3.55
CA ASN A 705 -45.00 -20.59 3.47
C ASN A 705 -44.83 -19.33 2.62
N CYS A 706 -45.40 -19.32 1.42
CA CYS A 706 -45.28 -18.22 0.47
C CYS A 706 -46.61 -17.49 0.27
N HIS A 707 -46.62 -16.17 0.35
CA HIS A 707 -47.79 -15.35 0.10
C HIS A 707 -47.50 -14.30 -0.97
N PHE A 708 -48.12 -14.44 -2.14
CA PHE A 708 -48.05 -13.47 -3.23
C PHE A 708 -49.27 -12.54 -3.16
N LEU A 709 -49.06 -11.28 -2.76
CA LEU A 709 -50.13 -10.29 -2.58
C LEU A 709 -50.49 -9.54 -3.86
N GLN A 710 -49.61 -9.50 -4.86
CA GLN A 710 -49.86 -8.86 -6.17
C GLN A 710 -49.92 -9.89 -7.31
N GLY A 711 -50.03 -11.17 -6.97
CA GLY A 711 -50.00 -12.28 -7.92
C GLY A 711 -48.66 -12.43 -8.67
N ILE A 712 -48.68 -13.30 -9.68
CA ILE A 712 -47.52 -13.60 -10.55
C ILE A 712 -47.90 -13.28 -11.99
N GLN A 713 -47.07 -12.54 -12.72
CA GLN A 713 -47.31 -12.20 -14.13
C GLN A 713 -46.24 -12.83 -15.02
N SER A 714 -46.64 -13.79 -15.85
CA SER A 714 -45.82 -14.25 -16.97
C SER A 714 -45.92 -13.29 -18.14
N ILE A 715 -44.78 -12.88 -18.67
CA ILE A 715 -44.64 -12.26 -19.97
C ILE A 715 -44.43 -13.37 -21.00
N TYR A 716 -45.12 -13.26 -22.14
CA TYR A 716 -45.09 -14.25 -23.20
C TYR A 716 -45.33 -13.63 -24.55
N ASP A 717 -44.78 -14.25 -25.58
CA ASP A 717 -45.24 -14.05 -26.94
C ASP A 717 -46.48 -14.93 -27.18
N LYS A 718 -47.47 -14.36 -27.86
CA LYS A 718 -48.69 -15.06 -28.26
C LYS A 718 -48.37 -16.30 -29.12
N SER A 719 -47.30 -16.25 -29.90
CA SER A 719 -46.81 -17.37 -30.71
C SER A 719 -46.44 -18.61 -29.87
N THR A 720 -45.87 -18.40 -28.69
CA THR A 720 -45.54 -19.47 -27.73
C THR A 720 -46.80 -20.15 -27.19
N ILE A 721 -47.87 -19.38 -26.96
CA ILE A 721 -49.14 -19.96 -26.47
C ILE A 721 -49.85 -20.76 -27.56
N ASP A 722 -49.85 -20.26 -28.80
CA ASP A 722 -50.58 -20.91 -29.89
C ASP A 722 -49.89 -22.21 -30.36
N SER A 723 -48.64 -22.46 -29.94
CA SER A 723 -47.89 -23.69 -30.22
C SER A 723 -47.92 -24.74 -29.09
N MET A 724 -48.49 -24.43 -27.91
CA MET A 724 -48.58 -25.39 -26.81
C MET A 724 -49.56 -26.54 -27.13
N ASN A 725 -49.08 -27.78 -26.99
CA ASN A 725 -49.88 -28.97 -27.24
C ASN A 725 -50.81 -29.29 -26.05
N ILE A 726 -52.11 -29.06 -26.27
CA ILE A 726 -53.20 -29.29 -25.30
C ILE A 726 -53.22 -30.73 -24.74
N ASN A 727 -52.73 -31.72 -25.51
CA ASN A 727 -52.80 -33.13 -25.14
C ASN A 727 -51.56 -33.65 -24.40
N ASN A 728 -50.49 -32.87 -24.30
CA ASN A 728 -49.29 -33.25 -23.56
C ASN A 728 -48.64 -32.01 -22.94
N PRO A 729 -49.11 -31.53 -21.78
CA PRO A 729 -48.43 -30.47 -21.05
C PRO A 729 -47.11 -31.04 -20.51
N SER A 730 -46.07 -31.08 -21.33
CA SER A 730 -44.70 -31.33 -20.88
C SER A 730 -44.30 -30.17 -19.97
N THR A 731 -43.59 -30.50 -18.90
CA THR A 731 -43.15 -29.55 -17.88
C THR A 731 -41.90 -28.76 -18.27
N ASP A 732 -41.33 -29.03 -19.46
CA ASP A 732 -39.88 -28.85 -19.66
C ASP A 732 -39.49 -27.88 -20.79
N ASP A 733 -40.43 -27.32 -21.56
CA ASP A 733 -40.08 -26.56 -22.78
C ASP A 733 -40.38 -25.06 -22.65
N GLY A 734 -39.53 -24.32 -21.91
CA GLY A 734 -39.49 -22.84 -21.96
C GLY A 734 -40.72 -22.10 -21.41
N THR A 735 -41.55 -22.77 -20.60
CA THR A 735 -42.75 -22.18 -19.98
C THR A 735 -42.52 -21.75 -18.54
N ASN A 736 -43.19 -20.70 -18.06
CA ASN A 736 -43.01 -20.20 -16.70
C ASN A 736 -43.92 -20.93 -15.69
N ASN A 737 -43.33 -21.59 -14.69
CA ASN A 737 -44.08 -22.48 -13.79
C ASN A 737 -44.10 -22.00 -12.33
N LEU A 738 -45.12 -22.44 -11.59
CA LEU A 738 -45.17 -22.37 -10.13
C LEU A 738 -45.28 -23.79 -9.55
N TRP A 739 -44.28 -24.18 -8.76
CA TRP A 739 -44.22 -25.49 -8.10
C TRP A 739 -44.29 -25.31 -6.59
N ILE A 740 -45.31 -25.89 -5.95
CA ILE A 740 -45.40 -25.97 -4.50
C ILE A 740 -44.95 -27.37 -4.09
N GLN A 741 -43.71 -27.47 -3.65
CA GLN A 741 -43.08 -28.74 -3.27
C GLN A 741 -43.39 -29.13 -1.82
N ALA A 742 -43.45 -28.14 -0.93
CA ALA A 742 -43.83 -28.29 0.47
C ALA A 742 -44.44 -26.97 0.97
N GLY A 743 -44.94 -26.98 2.21
CA GLY A 743 -45.50 -25.79 2.86
C GLY A 743 -46.84 -25.35 2.29
N SER A 744 -47.10 -24.04 2.40
CA SER A 744 -48.34 -23.43 1.93
C SER A 744 -48.04 -22.26 1.00
N CYS A 745 -48.78 -22.14 -0.09
CA CYS A 745 -48.68 -21.01 -1.01
C CYS A 745 -50.04 -20.33 -1.13
N GLN A 746 -50.06 -19.00 -1.09
CA GLN A 746 -51.28 -18.22 -1.25
C GLN A 746 -51.11 -17.22 -2.40
N LEU A 747 -52.03 -17.26 -3.37
CA LEU A 747 -52.13 -16.29 -4.46
C LEU A 747 -53.30 -15.35 -4.18
N SER A 748 -53.01 -14.06 -4.00
CA SER A 748 -54.01 -13.06 -3.58
C SER A 748 -53.81 -11.71 -4.27
N GLY A 749 -54.77 -10.81 -4.08
CA GLY A 749 -54.78 -9.46 -4.64
C GLY A 749 -55.14 -9.42 -6.13
N LEU A 750 -54.14 -9.44 -7.01
CA LEU A 750 -54.32 -9.29 -8.46
C LEU A 750 -54.39 -10.63 -9.20
N THR A 751 -54.82 -10.58 -10.47
CA THR A 751 -54.88 -11.76 -11.32
C THR A 751 -53.48 -12.29 -11.61
N SER A 752 -53.24 -13.57 -11.28
CA SER A 752 -51.99 -14.24 -11.64
C SER A 752 -52.10 -14.85 -13.04
N THR A 753 -51.08 -14.69 -13.87
CA THR A 753 -50.98 -15.26 -15.22
C THR A 753 -49.71 -16.10 -15.33
N LEU A 754 -49.83 -17.39 -15.68
CA LEU A 754 -48.73 -18.33 -15.85
C LEU A 754 -48.77 -18.98 -17.24
N THR A 755 -47.65 -18.93 -17.97
CA THR A 755 -47.52 -19.59 -19.28
C THR A 755 -47.34 -21.09 -19.14
N GLY A 756 -46.63 -21.51 -18.09
CA GLY A 756 -46.49 -22.89 -17.68
C GLY A 756 -47.63 -23.36 -16.79
N GLY A 757 -47.32 -24.38 -15.99
CA GLY A 757 -48.25 -25.07 -15.12
C GLY A 757 -48.15 -24.63 -13.65
N ILE A 758 -49.17 -25.00 -12.90
CA ILE A 758 -49.15 -24.99 -11.43
C ILE A 758 -49.09 -26.43 -10.95
N GLY A 759 -48.09 -26.78 -10.16
CA GLY A 759 -47.98 -28.10 -9.56
C GLY A 759 -47.94 -28.06 -8.04
N ILE A 760 -48.77 -28.88 -7.41
CA ILE A 760 -48.90 -29.00 -5.96
C ILE A 760 -48.49 -30.43 -5.59
N LYS A 761 -47.43 -30.59 -4.82
CA LYS A 761 -46.94 -31.90 -4.35
C LYS A 761 -47.76 -32.41 -3.16
N PRO A 762 -47.66 -33.72 -2.81
CA PRO A 762 -48.25 -34.24 -1.59
C PRO A 762 -47.86 -33.41 -0.36
N GLU A 763 -48.75 -33.33 0.64
CA GLU A 763 -48.55 -32.59 1.90
C GLU A 763 -48.37 -31.06 1.78
N SER A 764 -48.32 -30.52 0.56
CA SER A 764 -48.30 -29.08 0.32
C SER A 764 -49.71 -28.52 0.09
N SER A 765 -49.86 -27.20 0.19
CA SER A 765 -51.13 -26.51 -0.03
C SER A 765 -51.02 -25.28 -0.91
N LEU A 766 -52.04 -25.05 -1.72
CA LEU A 766 -52.23 -23.83 -2.51
C LEU A 766 -53.59 -23.22 -2.23
N GLU A 767 -53.62 -21.96 -1.82
CA GLU A 767 -54.84 -21.17 -1.68
C GLU A 767 -54.91 -20.09 -2.77
N ILE A 768 -55.99 -20.06 -3.53
CA ILE A 768 -56.22 -19.14 -4.65
C ILE A 768 -57.35 -18.18 -4.30
N ASN A 769 -56.99 -16.96 -3.90
CA ASN A 769 -57.90 -15.90 -3.48
C ASN A 769 -58.14 -14.82 -4.54
N ALA A 770 -57.31 -14.79 -5.58
CA ALA A 770 -57.49 -13.93 -6.75
C ALA A 770 -57.57 -14.77 -8.04
N PRO A 771 -58.09 -14.23 -9.15
CA PRO A 771 -58.18 -14.99 -10.39
C PRO A 771 -56.82 -15.49 -10.86
N VAL A 772 -56.77 -16.70 -11.41
CA VAL A 772 -55.56 -17.31 -11.97
C VAL A 772 -55.84 -17.73 -13.41
N LEU A 773 -54.98 -17.31 -14.33
CA LEU A 773 -54.94 -17.79 -15.70
C LEU A 773 -53.66 -18.61 -15.88
N CYS A 774 -53.79 -19.87 -16.25
CA CYS A 774 -52.64 -20.76 -16.44
C CYS A 774 -52.80 -21.55 -17.74
N PHE A 775 -51.78 -21.56 -18.60
CA PHE A 775 -51.92 -22.11 -19.95
C PHE A 775 -51.53 -23.59 -20.04
N SER A 776 -50.58 -24.07 -19.22
CA SER A 776 -50.15 -25.49 -19.26
C SER A 776 -50.85 -26.38 -18.23
N GLY A 777 -51.80 -25.83 -17.46
CA GLY A 777 -52.70 -26.60 -16.61
C GLY A 777 -52.29 -26.67 -15.13
N LEU A 778 -53.12 -27.35 -14.34
CA LEU A 778 -52.93 -27.48 -12.89
C LEU A 778 -52.87 -28.96 -12.50
N ARG A 779 -51.82 -29.34 -11.78
CA ARG A 779 -51.63 -30.71 -11.24
C ARG A 779 -51.62 -30.66 -9.72
N ASN A 780 -52.60 -31.32 -9.10
CA ASN A 780 -52.76 -31.33 -7.65
C ASN A 780 -52.53 -32.72 -7.05
N SER A 781 -51.47 -32.86 -6.25
CA SER A 781 -51.24 -34.02 -5.37
C SER A 781 -51.45 -33.71 -3.88
N GLY A 782 -51.70 -32.44 -3.52
CA GLY A 782 -51.82 -31.94 -2.16
C GLY A 782 -53.18 -31.28 -1.90
N HIS A 783 -53.19 -30.14 -1.20
CA HIS A 783 -54.40 -29.41 -0.85
C HIS A 783 -54.57 -28.13 -1.67
N LEU A 784 -55.56 -28.09 -2.55
CA LEU A 784 -55.94 -26.92 -3.34
C LEU A 784 -57.21 -26.30 -2.77
N LEU A 785 -57.14 -25.06 -2.29
CA LEU A 785 -58.29 -24.24 -1.88
C LEU A 785 -58.50 -23.14 -2.91
N VAL A 786 -59.67 -23.09 -3.53
CA VAL A 786 -60.01 -22.12 -4.57
C VAL A 786 -61.16 -21.26 -4.10
N ASN A 787 -60.87 -19.98 -3.90
CA ASN A 787 -61.82 -18.95 -3.50
C ASN A 787 -62.16 -18.00 -4.66
N SER A 788 -61.49 -18.15 -5.81
CA SER A 788 -61.65 -17.30 -7.00
C SER A 788 -61.78 -18.11 -8.30
N ILE A 789 -61.57 -17.47 -9.45
CA ILE A 789 -61.60 -18.11 -10.77
C ILE A 789 -60.23 -18.70 -11.09
N VAL A 790 -60.15 -19.99 -11.40
CA VAL A 790 -58.98 -20.65 -11.98
C VAL A 790 -59.31 -21.01 -13.42
N ASN A 791 -58.67 -20.36 -14.36
CA ASN A 791 -58.85 -20.56 -15.79
C ASN A 791 -57.61 -21.23 -16.40
N VAL A 792 -57.76 -22.50 -16.71
CA VAL A 792 -56.86 -23.32 -17.52
C VAL A 792 -57.58 -23.87 -18.76
N SER A 793 -58.45 -23.08 -19.38
CA SER A 793 -59.32 -23.47 -20.51
C SER A 793 -58.60 -24.11 -21.71
N ARG A 794 -57.27 -23.95 -21.82
CA ARG A 794 -56.43 -24.55 -22.87
C ARG A 794 -55.69 -25.82 -22.43
N SER A 795 -55.86 -26.27 -21.19
CA SER A 795 -55.19 -27.45 -20.63
C SER A 795 -56.10 -28.16 -19.62
N LEU A 796 -55.54 -29.04 -18.81
CA LEU A 796 -56.25 -29.86 -17.84
C LEU A 796 -56.02 -29.40 -16.40
N ILE A 797 -57.03 -29.61 -15.56
CA ILE A 797 -56.87 -29.68 -14.10
C ILE A 797 -56.85 -31.17 -13.76
N SER A 798 -55.86 -31.63 -13.02
CA SER A 798 -55.79 -33.03 -12.57
C SER A 798 -55.52 -33.15 -11.08
N GLN A 799 -56.21 -34.10 -10.45
CA GLN A 799 -55.80 -34.67 -9.17
C GLN A 799 -55.04 -35.96 -9.42
N THR A 800 -53.80 -36.04 -8.92
CA THR A 800 -52.85 -37.10 -9.30
C THR A 800 -52.57 -38.12 -8.19
N THR A 801 -53.16 -37.93 -7.00
CA THR A 801 -53.03 -38.83 -5.84
C THR A 801 -54.38 -39.01 -5.14
N SER A 802 -54.58 -40.13 -4.46
CA SER A 802 -55.77 -40.41 -3.63
C SER A 802 -55.94 -39.44 -2.44
N GLU A 803 -54.83 -38.89 -1.95
CA GLU A 803 -54.80 -37.97 -0.80
C GLU A 803 -55.03 -36.51 -1.20
N SER A 804 -54.98 -36.20 -2.49
CA SER A 804 -55.18 -34.83 -2.96
C SER A 804 -56.59 -34.34 -2.61
N ARG A 805 -56.71 -33.06 -2.25
CA ARG A 805 -57.98 -32.42 -1.88
C ARG A 805 -58.14 -31.12 -2.65
N CYS A 806 -59.29 -30.90 -3.25
CA CYS A 806 -59.67 -29.70 -3.97
C CYS A 806 -60.95 -29.12 -3.34
N VAL A 807 -60.85 -27.95 -2.74
CA VAL A 807 -61.95 -27.27 -2.04
C VAL A 807 -62.35 -26.03 -2.82
N LEU A 808 -63.61 -25.95 -3.24
CA LEU A 808 -64.16 -24.78 -3.91
C LEU A 808 -65.04 -23.99 -2.94
N SER A 809 -64.73 -22.71 -2.73
CA SER A 809 -65.60 -21.82 -1.98
C SER A 809 -66.72 -21.25 -2.84
N LYS A 810 -67.80 -20.81 -2.21
CA LYS A 810 -68.96 -20.24 -2.90
C LYS A 810 -68.55 -19.12 -3.86
N GLY A 811 -68.83 -19.34 -5.15
CA GLY A 811 -68.49 -18.40 -6.24
C GLY A 811 -67.19 -18.71 -6.98
N ALA A 812 -66.38 -19.64 -6.47
CA ALA A 812 -65.19 -20.13 -7.15
C ALA A 812 -65.54 -20.89 -8.43
N GLN A 813 -64.65 -20.80 -9.42
CA GLN A 813 -64.82 -21.44 -10.72
C GLN A 813 -63.53 -22.14 -11.14
N LEU A 814 -63.66 -23.39 -11.58
CA LEU A 814 -62.60 -24.09 -12.31
C LEU A 814 -63.00 -24.14 -13.79
N ILE A 815 -62.20 -23.54 -14.66
CA ILE A 815 -62.43 -23.52 -16.11
C ILE A 815 -61.28 -24.26 -16.77
N ALA A 816 -61.52 -25.37 -17.46
CA ALA A 816 -60.47 -26.18 -18.09
C ALA A 816 -60.91 -26.76 -19.44
N TYR A 817 -59.97 -27.24 -20.25
CA TYR A 817 -60.32 -28.12 -21.36
C TYR A 817 -60.85 -29.46 -20.84
N THR A 818 -60.15 -30.03 -19.86
CA THR A 818 -60.54 -31.24 -19.13
C THR A 818 -60.34 -31.03 -17.63
N ILE A 819 -61.32 -31.44 -16.83
CA ILE A 819 -61.18 -31.53 -15.37
C ILE A 819 -61.11 -33.03 -15.03
N ASN A 820 -59.97 -33.49 -14.51
CA ASN A 820 -59.72 -34.89 -14.19
C ASN A 820 -59.45 -35.04 -12.69
N MET A 821 -60.51 -35.22 -11.92
CA MET A 821 -60.48 -35.58 -10.51
C MET A 821 -60.65 -37.09 -10.32
N SER A 822 -59.98 -37.90 -11.15
CA SER A 822 -60.05 -39.38 -11.10
C SER A 822 -59.55 -39.97 -9.78
N GLN A 823 -58.77 -39.20 -9.02
CA GLN A 823 -58.31 -39.53 -7.67
C GLN A 823 -58.58 -38.35 -6.73
N GLY A 824 -58.48 -38.57 -5.42
CA GLY A 824 -58.57 -37.49 -4.43
C GLY A 824 -60.00 -37.17 -3.96
N ARG A 825 -60.15 -35.99 -3.37
CA ARG A 825 -61.43 -35.43 -2.93
C ARG A 825 -61.68 -34.08 -3.59
N LEU A 826 -62.89 -33.90 -4.11
CA LEU A 826 -63.44 -32.62 -4.57
C LEU A 826 -64.58 -32.23 -3.63
N GLU A 827 -64.51 -31.04 -3.04
CA GLU A 827 -65.48 -30.59 -2.04
C GLU A 827 -65.84 -29.10 -2.13
N GLY A 828 -66.97 -28.73 -1.52
CA GLY A 828 -67.40 -27.33 -1.36
C GLY A 828 -68.55 -26.89 -2.28
N LEU A 829 -68.53 -25.63 -2.70
CA LEU A 829 -69.61 -24.95 -3.42
C LEU A 829 -69.04 -24.19 -4.62
N GLY A 830 -69.09 -24.74 -5.84
CA GLY A 830 -68.38 -24.11 -6.96
C GLY A 830 -68.91 -24.46 -8.34
N LYS A 831 -68.34 -23.82 -9.35
CA LYS A 831 -68.65 -24.08 -10.76
C LYS A 831 -67.49 -24.76 -11.46
N LEU A 832 -67.75 -25.83 -12.20
CA LEU A 832 -66.79 -26.58 -13.01
C LEU A 832 -67.16 -26.36 -14.48
N ILE A 833 -66.32 -25.70 -15.26
CA ILE A 833 -66.56 -25.43 -16.68
C ILE A 833 -65.53 -26.21 -17.48
N THR A 834 -66.00 -27.09 -18.34
CA THR A 834 -65.15 -27.98 -19.15
C THR A 834 -65.54 -27.93 -20.62
N GLN A 835 -64.57 -27.99 -21.53
CA GLN A 835 -64.82 -28.06 -22.97
C GLN A 835 -64.92 -29.51 -23.48
N SER A 836 -64.26 -30.45 -22.79
CA SER A 836 -64.25 -31.87 -23.14
C SER A 836 -65.04 -32.68 -22.10
N SER A 837 -64.50 -32.82 -20.89
CA SER A 837 -65.16 -33.60 -19.83
C SER A 837 -64.70 -33.22 -18.42
N CYS A 838 -65.54 -33.48 -17.43
CA CYS A 838 -65.23 -33.43 -16.01
C CYS A 838 -65.35 -34.85 -15.46
N THR A 839 -64.22 -35.53 -15.30
CA THR A 839 -64.15 -36.89 -14.77
C THR A 839 -63.82 -36.85 -13.28
N CYS A 840 -64.62 -37.50 -12.45
CA CYS A 840 -64.35 -37.70 -11.03
C CYS A 840 -64.25 -39.20 -10.76
N GLY A 841 -63.30 -39.60 -9.93
CA GLY A 841 -63.03 -41.00 -9.57
C GLY A 841 -62.78 -41.21 -8.07
N GLY A 842 -62.56 -40.14 -7.31
CA GLY A 842 -62.49 -40.20 -5.84
C GLY A 842 -63.77 -39.73 -5.16
N ILE A 843 -63.64 -38.96 -4.08
CA ILE A 843 -64.77 -38.46 -3.28
C ILE A 843 -65.28 -37.13 -3.85
N VAL A 844 -66.58 -37.02 -4.11
CA VAL A 844 -67.25 -35.76 -4.47
C VAL A 844 -68.21 -35.37 -3.35
N ASP A 845 -67.97 -34.23 -2.71
CA ASP A 845 -68.67 -33.80 -1.50
C ASP A 845 -69.02 -32.30 -1.54
N GLY A 846 -70.13 -31.95 -2.19
CA GLY A 846 -70.50 -30.54 -2.30
C GLY A 846 -71.68 -30.24 -3.22
N VAL A 847 -71.85 -28.96 -3.51
CA VAL A 847 -72.82 -28.44 -4.49
C VAL A 847 -72.06 -27.88 -5.68
N PHE A 848 -72.14 -28.57 -6.82
CA PHE A 848 -71.38 -28.21 -8.02
C PHE A 848 -72.30 -27.95 -9.21
N ASP A 849 -72.02 -26.87 -9.94
CA ASP A 849 -72.58 -26.61 -11.27
C ASP A 849 -71.53 -26.93 -12.34
N VAL A 850 -71.77 -27.99 -13.11
CA VAL A 850 -70.87 -28.51 -14.15
C VAL A 850 -71.39 -28.07 -15.52
N VAL A 851 -70.65 -27.19 -16.18
CA VAL A 851 -70.92 -26.78 -17.56
C VAL A 851 -70.05 -27.61 -18.49
N GLY A 852 -70.66 -28.58 -19.16
CA GLY A 852 -69.99 -29.61 -19.97
C GLY A 852 -70.31 -31.02 -19.49
N ASP A 853 -69.71 -32.03 -20.11
CA ASP A 853 -69.96 -33.44 -19.77
C ASP A 853 -69.37 -33.80 -18.40
N PHE A 854 -70.12 -34.54 -17.60
CA PHE A 854 -69.72 -35.02 -16.28
C PHE A 854 -69.62 -36.54 -16.27
N ARG A 855 -68.54 -37.10 -15.72
CA ARG A 855 -68.29 -38.55 -15.67
C ARG A 855 -67.88 -38.98 -14.28
N LEU A 856 -68.67 -39.85 -13.66
CA LEU A 856 -68.28 -40.58 -12.45
C LEU A 856 -67.67 -41.94 -12.86
N LEU A 857 -66.53 -42.29 -12.28
CA LEU A 857 -65.87 -43.58 -12.45
C LEU A 857 -66.35 -44.56 -11.36
N GLU A 858 -66.22 -45.86 -11.58
CA GLU A 858 -66.64 -46.90 -10.62
C GLU A 858 -66.08 -46.69 -9.20
N SER A 859 -64.87 -46.13 -9.08
CA SER A 859 -64.23 -45.80 -7.80
C SER A 859 -64.81 -44.58 -7.10
N SER A 860 -65.68 -43.80 -7.75
CA SER A 860 -66.24 -42.57 -7.21
C SER A 860 -67.17 -42.81 -6.03
N ILE A 861 -67.04 -41.93 -5.03
CA ILE A 861 -67.98 -41.84 -3.91
C ILE A 861 -68.61 -40.45 -3.93
N LEU A 862 -69.90 -40.39 -4.24
CA LEU A 862 -70.68 -39.16 -4.14
C LEU A 862 -71.23 -39.05 -2.72
N ASN A 863 -70.60 -38.20 -1.91
CA ASN A 863 -71.04 -37.90 -0.55
C ASN A 863 -72.19 -36.91 -0.57
N ILE A 864 -73.36 -37.36 -0.15
CA ILE A 864 -74.57 -36.56 -0.10
C ILE A 864 -74.87 -36.19 1.35
N GLY A 865 -74.40 -35.01 1.74
CA GLY A 865 -74.85 -34.34 2.95
C GLY A 865 -76.29 -33.88 2.82
N ILE A 866 -77.19 -34.36 3.69
CA ILE A 866 -78.61 -33.94 3.70
C ILE A 866 -78.91 -33.24 5.01
N ALA A 867 -79.23 -31.94 4.93
CA ALA A 867 -79.75 -31.17 6.05
C ALA A 867 -81.28 -31.03 5.95
N THR A 868 -81.81 -30.71 4.76
CA THR A 868 -83.24 -30.67 4.46
C THR A 868 -83.48 -31.08 2.99
N LYS A 869 -84.73 -31.22 2.58
CA LYS A 869 -85.09 -31.47 1.17
C LYS A 869 -84.55 -30.39 0.20
N ALA A 870 -84.43 -29.15 0.66
CA ALA A 870 -83.92 -28.04 -0.16
C ALA A 870 -82.41 -27.78 0.03
N ASN A 871 -81.82 -28.27 1.12
CA ASN A 871 -80.42 -28.07 1.46
C ASN A 871 -79.70 -29.42 1.53
N HIS A 872 -79.13 -29.81 0.40
CA HIS A 872 -78.37 -31.04 0.22
C HIS A 872 -77.24 -30.82 -0.79
N ASN A 873 -76.20 -31.64 -0.69
CA ASN A 873 -75.18 -31.75 -1.74
C ASN A 873 -75.85 -32.21 -3.05
N GLN A 874 -75.48 -31.56 -4.16
CA GLN A 874 -76.03 -31.89 -5.47
C GLN A 874 -75.04 -31.54 -6.58
N VAL A 875 -75.01 -32.34 -7.64
CA VAL A 875 -74.28 -32.02 -8.88
C VAL A 875 -75.28 -31.66 -9.96
N GLN A 876 -75.26 -30.43 -10.42
CA GLN A 876 -76.02 -29.99 -11.60
C GLN A 876 -75.07 -29.99 -12.80
N CYS A 877 -75.47 -30.60 -13.91
CA CYS A 877 -74.69 -30.70 -15.13
C CYS A 877 -75.51 -30.15 -16.30
N SER A 878 -74.94 -29.25 -17.11
CA SER A 878 -75.66 -28.65 -18.25
C SER A 878 -75.70 -29.57 -19.50
N ALA A 879 -74.73 -30.49 -19.63
CA ALA A 879 -74.61 -31.43 -20.74
C ALA A 879 -74.96 -32.85 -20.27
N ARG A 880 -74.20 -33.89 -20.67
CA ARG A 880 -74.48 -35.29 -20.32
C ARG A 880 -73.75 -35.71 -19.04
N ALA A 881 -74.37 -36.56 -18.25
CA ALA A 881 -73.78 -37.18 -17.07
C ALA A 881 -73.64 -38.70 -17.25
N TYR A 882 -72.40 -39.20 -17.29
CA TYR A 882 -72.07 -40.63 -17.34
C TYR A 882 -71.74 -41.13 -15.94
N LEU A 883 -72.44 -42.14 -15.46
CA LEU A 883 -72.51 -42.47 -14.04
C LEU A 883 -72.11 -43.91 -13.80
N SER A 884 -71.02 -44.07 -13.08
CA SER A 884 -70.62 -45.32 -12.45
C SER A 884 -70.02 -44.94 -11.10
N GLY A 885 -70.40 -45.59 -10.00
CA GLY A 885 -69.91 -45.23 -8.67
C GLY A 885 -70.94 -45.42 -7.56
N THR A 886 -70.55 -45.05 -6.33
CA THR A 886 -71.35 -45.25 -5.12
C THR A 886 -71.81 -43.92 -4.53
N VAL A 887 -73.03 -43.88 -4.02
CA VAL A 887 -73.59 -42.76 -3.25
C VAL A 887 -73.52 -43.10 -1.77
N GLU A 888 -72.86 -42.24 -0.98
CA GLU A 888 -72.83 -42.34 0.48
C GLU A 888 -73.61 -41.16 1.06
N VAL A 889 -74.67 -41.46 1.80
CA VAL A 889 -75.49 -40.43 2.46
C VAL A 889 -74.94 -40.12 3.83
N LYS A 890 -74.78 -38.82 4.14
CA LYS A 890 -74.40 -38.31 5.45
C LYS A 890 -75.46 -37.36 5.98
N ARG A 891 -75.96 -37.60 7.19
CA ARG A 891 -76.89 -36.67 7.85
C ARG A 891 -76.14 -35.45 8.37
N ILE A 892 -76.52 -34.28 7.89
CA ILE A 892 -76.00 -33.01 8.40
C ILE A 892 -77.04 -32.43 9.36
N ASN A 893 -76.78 -32.59 10.66
CA ASN A 893 -77.67 -32.29 11.81
C ASN A 893 -78.69 -33.40 12.14
N THR A 894 -78.99 -33.55 13.44
CA THR A 894 -79.65 -34.73 14.03
C THR A 894 -81.18 -34.80 13.89
N SER A 895 -81.86 -33.79 13.34
CA SER A 895 -83.33 -33.82 13.21
C SER A 895 -83.81 -34.04 11.77
N LEU A 896 -84.12 -35.29 11.44
CA LEU A 896 -84.84 -35.71 10.22
C LEU A 896 -86.33 -35.32 10.19
N SER A 897 -86.78 -34.40 11.04
CA SER A 897 -88.21 -34.04 11.15
C SER A 897 -88.83 -33.53 9.85
N ASP A 898 -87.99 -33.12 8.89
CA ASP A 898 -88.40 -32.45 7.66
C ASP A 898 -88.47 -33.39 6.43
N LEU A 899 -87.96 -34.62 6.51
CA LEU A 899 -88.05 -35.61 5.42
C LEU A 899 -89.23 -36.56 5.62
N LYS A 900 -90.13 -36.62 4.64
CA LYS A 900 -91.26 -37.55 4.60
C LYS A 900 -90.93 -38.73 3.72
N VAL A 901 -91.43 -39.91 4.08
CA VAL A 901 -91.28 -41.12 3.25
C VAL A 901 -91.76 -40.81 1.83
N GLY A 902 -90.92 -41.13 0.84
CA GLY A 902 -91.16 -40.82 -0.57
C GLY A 902 -90.61 -39.48 -1.04
N ASP A 903 -90.05 -38.65 -0.16
CA ASP A 903 -89.39 -37.40 -0.57
C ASP A 903 -88.24 -37.68 -1.52
N LYS A 904 -88.29 -37.01 -2.67
CA LYS A 904 -87.26 -37.06 -3.71
C LYS A 904 -86.27 -35.93 -3.51
N ILE A 905 -85.01 -36.30 -3.33
CA ILE A 905 -83.87 -35.40 -3.15
C ILE A 905 -82.97 -35.56 -4.38
N PRO A 906 -82.96 -34.59 -5.30
CA PRO A 906 -82.22 -34.70 -6.55
C PRO A 906 -80.73 -34.46 -6.32
N ILE A 907 -79.97 -35.54 -6.25
CA ILE A 907 -78.53 -35.51 -5.98
C ILE A 907 -77.69 -35.26 -7.23
N LEU A 908 -78.24 -35.54 -8.40
CA LEU A 908 -77.63 -35.21 -9.67
C LEU A 908 -78.69 -34.82 -10.71
N ARG A 909 -78.49 -33.71 -11.41
CA ARG A 909 -79.35 -33.21 -12.49
C ARG A 909 -78.53 -33.03 -13.75
N SER A 910 -79.02 -33.48 -14.88
CA SER A 910 -78.34 -33.36 -16.17
C SER A 910 -79.35 -33.25 -17.31
N SER A 911 -78.91 -32.81 -18.50
CA SER A 911 -79.75 -32.93 -19.71
C SER A 911 -80.03 -34.39 -20.07
N PHE A 912 -79.11 -35.29 -19.71
CA PHE A 912 -79.21 -36.73 -19.92
C PHE A 912 -78.29 -37.49 -18.97
N CYS A 913 -78.83 -38.44 -18.19
CA CYS A 913 -78.06 -39.29 -17.28
C CYS A 913 -77.95 -40.72 -17.83
N GLU A 914 -76.72 -41.23 -18.01
CA GLU A 914 -76.42 -42.56 -18.54
C GLU A 914 -75.58 -43.37 -17.53
N GLY A 915 -75.99 -44.61 -17.23
CA GLY A 915 -75.27 -45.50 -16.30
C GLY A 915 -76.05 -45.88 -15.05
N GLN A 916 -75.37 -46.31 -13.98
CA GLN A 916 -75.98 -46.71 -12.71
C GLN A 916 -75.12 -46.25 -11.53
N LEU A 917 -75.79 -45.81 -10.45
CA LEU A 917 -75.17 -45.53 -9.17
C LEU A 917 -75.60 -46.61 -8.17
N SER A 918 -74.69 -47.07 -7.33
CA SER A 918 -75.00 -47.90 -6.17
C SER A 918 -75.18 -47.03 -4.93
N LEU A 919 -75.85 -47.54 -3.92
CA LEU A 919 -76.00 -46.91 -2.60
C LEU A 919 -75.03 -47.62 -1.65
N SER A 920 -74.34 -46.87 -0.78
CA SER A 920 -73.41 -47.47 0.17
C SER A 920 -74.15 -48.25 1.27
N ASP A 921 -73.47 -49.20 1.90
CA ASP A 921 -74.03 -49.99 3.00
C ASP A 921 -74.10 -49.25 4.34
N SER A 922 -73.78 -47.94 4.36
CA SER A 922 -73.79 -47.15 5.59
C SER A 922 -75.20 -47.07 6.20
N THR A 923 -75.27 -46.98 7.53
CA THR A 923 -76.53 -46.96 8.29
C THR A 923 -77.49 -45.87 7.79
N GLU A 924 -76.94 -44.71 7.41
CA GLU A 924 -77.69 -43.56 6.92
C GLU A 924 -78.12 -43.74 5.45
N SER A 925 -77.28 -44.38 4.62
CA SER A 925 -77.59 -44.67 3.23
C SER A 925 -78.75 -45.67 3.07
N ARG A 926 -78.89 -46.63 3.98
CA ARG A 926 -79.95 -47.67 3.96
C ARG A 926 -81.38 -47.12 4.08
N GLU A 927 -81.52 -45.87 4.51
CA GLU A 927 -82.80 -45.19 4.58
C GLU A 927 -83.21 -44.53 3.27
N PHE A 928 -82.44 -44.72 2.20
CA PHE A 928 -82.72 -44.15 0.89
C PHE A 928 -82.75 -45.24 -0.18
N GLN A 929 -83.44 -44.95 -1.28
CA GLN A 929 -83.36 -45.70 -2.53
C GLN A 929 -82.95 -44.75 -3.65
N LEU A 930 -82.20 -45.26 -4.62
CA LEU A 930 -81.84 -44.49 -5.83
C LEU A 930 -82.93 -44.66 -6.89
N GLN A 931 -83.39 -43.53 -7.43
CA GLN A 931 -84.29 -43.50 -8.59
C GLN A 931 -83.67 -42.64 -9.68
N ASN A 932 -83.36 -43.27 -10.81
CA ASN A 932 -82.94 -42.57 -12.03
C ASN A 932 -84.17 -42.19 -12.88
N THR A 933 -84.27 -40.92 -13.25
CA THR A 933 -85.05 -40.46 -14.40
C THR A 933 -84.07 -40.04 -15.49
N SER A 934 -84.49 -40.04 -16.76
CA SER A 934 -83.58 -39.72 -17.89
C SER A 934 -82.74 -38.44 -17.72
N SER A 935 -83.15 -37.50 -16.88
CA SER A 935 -82.47 -36.23 -16.57
C SER A 935 -82.08 -36.02 -15.10
N THR A 936 -82.42 -36.92 -14.17
CA THR A 936 -82.20 -36.69 -12.73
C THR A 936 -82.04 -37.98 -11.93
N TYR A 937 -80.99 -38.06 -11.12
CA TYR A 937 -80.87 -39.08 -10.07
C TYR A 937 -81.38 -38.52 -8.76
N ASN A 938 -82.34 -39.22 -8.17
CA ASN A 938 -82.96 -38.86 -6.91
C ASN A 938 -82.63 -39.90 -5.83
N LEU A 939 -82.32 -39.43 -4.63
CA LEU A 939 -82.49 -40.22 -3.41
C LEU A 939 -83.94 -40.12 -2.97
N ILE A 940 -84.59 -41.26 -2.76
CA ILE A 940 -85.93 -41.35 -2.21
C ILE A 940 -85.81 -41.76 -0.75
N TYR A 941 -86.25 -40.92 0.17
CA TYR A 941 -86.26 -41.26 1.60
C TYR A 941 -87.27 -42.39 1.88
N GLN A 942 -86.77 -43.52 2.38
CA GLN A 942 -87.51 -44.72 2.76
C GLN A 942 -86.89 -45.33 4.02
N PRO A 943 -87.26 -44.87 5.22
CA PRO A 943 -86.67 -45.30 6.49
C PRO A 943 -86.99 -46.76 6.90
N SER A 944 -87.53 -47.59 6.00
CA SER A 944 -88.09 -48.92 6.31
C SER A 944 -87.55 -50.04 5.42
N ASN A 945 -86.52 -50.75 5.91
CA ASN A 945 -86.43 -52.22 5.97
C ASN A 945 -85.20 -52.68 6.79
N LEU A 946 -85.10 -52.26 8.05
CA LEU A 946 -84.30 -52.98 9.05
C LEU A 946 -85.07 -54.25 9.44
N LYS A 947 -85.07 -55.28 8.59
CA LYS A 947 -85.46 -56.63 9.00
C LYS A 947 -84.31 -57.23 9.82
N SER A 948 -84.53 -57.34 11.13
CA SER A 948 -83.79 -58.29 11.94
C SER A 948 -84.11 -59.71 11.47
N SER A 949 -83.08 -60.52 11.24
CA SER A 949 -83.24 -61.98 11.24
C SER A 949 -82.10 -62.62 12.03
N LYS A 950 -82.47 -63.06 13.24
CA LYS A 950 -81.97 -64.27 13.94
C LYS A 950 -82.42 -65.51 13.12
N THR A 951 -81.80 -66.70 13.02
CA THR A 951 -80.72 -67.43 13.73
C THR A 951 -80.48 -68.82 13.03
N VAL A 952 -79.32 -69.46 13.29
CA VAL A 952 -78.99 -70.94 13.37
C VAL A 952 -78.55 -71.68 12.08
N GLU A 953 -77.22 -71.99 11.95
CA GLU A 953 -76.47 -73.29 12.05
C GLU A 953 -76.62 -74.20 10.80
N GLU A 954 -75.61 -74.90 10.21
CA GLU A 954 -74.52 -75.71 10.79
C GLU A 954 -73.43 -76.07 9.72
N ASP A 955 -72.16 -76.11 10.15
CA ASP A 955 -70.99 -76.96 9.79
C ASP A 955 -70.50 -77.26 8.33
N SER A 956 -69.23 -76.91 8.02
CA SER A 956 -68.06 -77.76 8.34
C SER A 956 -66.72 -77.31 7.70
N SER A 957 -65.70 -77.26 8.56
CA SER A 957 -64.25 -77.58 8.35
C SER A 957 -63.24 -76.54 7.81
N SER A 958 -62.41 -76.11 8.78
CA SER A 958 -60.93 -76.16 8.81
C SER A 958 -60.11 -74.87 8.65
N SER A 959 -59.56 -74.44 9.81
CA SER A 959 -58.18 -73.96 10.10
C SER A 959 -57.59 -72.84 9.22
N THR A 960 -57.02 -71.73 9.73
CA THR A 960 -56.14 -71.55 10.89
C THR A 960 -56.19 -70.11 11.41
N VAL A 961 -56.13 -70.00 12.73
CA VAL A 961 -55.98 -68.76 13.51
C VAL A 961 -54.54 -68.24 13.40
N PHE A 962 -54.37 -66.94 13.12
CA PHE A 962 -53.30 -66.14 13.70
C PHE A 962 -53.87 -64.83 14.22
N VAL A 963 -54.00 -64.78 15.55
CA VAL A 963 -54.14 -63.57 16.35
C VAL A 963 -52.80 -62.85 16.34
N ASN A 964 -52.80 -61.55 16.09
CA ASN A 964 -51.88 -60.65 16.77
C ASN A 964 -52.59 -59.32 17.07
N LEU A 965 -53.18 -59.32 18.26
CA LEU A 965 -53.20 -58.18 19.17
C LEU A 965 -51.76 -57.64 19.29
N ILE A 966 -51.55 -56.33 19.40
CA ILE A 966 -50.74 -55.71 20.48
C ILE A 966 -50.62 -54.19 20.29
N LEU A 967 -51.11 -53.51 21.32
CA LEU A 967 -50.65 -52.27 21.97
C LEU A 967 -50.39 -51.01 21.14
N SER A 968 -51.28 -50.05 21.38
CA SER A 968 -50.94 -48.69 21.79
C SER A 968 -49.79 -48.65 22.82
N VAL A 969 -48.70 -47.96 22.48
CA VAL A 969 -47.76 -47.39 23.46
C VAL A 969 -47.59 -45.91 23.11
N SER A 970 -48.16 -45.07 23.96
CA SER A 970 -47.78 -43.67 24.10
C SER A 970 -46.35 -43.62 24.63
N LEU A 971 -45.44 -42.96 23.92
CA LEU A 971 -44.14 -42.59 24.49
C LEU A 971 -43.91 -41.10 24.32
N ILE A 972 -44.06 -40.41 25.45
CA ILE A 972 -43.48 -39.10 25.73
C ILE A 972 -41.96 -39.24 25.68
N ALA A 973 -41.29 -38.43 24.88
CA ALA A 973 -39.88 -38.13 25.06
C ALA A 973 -39.62 -36.66 24.70
N ILE A 974 -39.54 -35.86 25.77
CA ILE A 974 -38.88 -34.54 25.79
C ILE A 974 -37.37 -34.80 25.82
N THR A 975 -36.62 -34.20 24.92
CA THR A 975 -35.21 -33.78 25.11
C THR A 975 -34.87 -32.81 23.96
N LEU A 976 -34.87 -31.49 24.20
CA LEU A 976 -33.69 -30.67 24.58
C LEU A 976 -32.56 -30.72 23.54
N PHE A 977 -32.60 -29.77 22.60
CA PHE A 977 -31.47 -28.98 22.11
C PHE A 977 -32.01 -27.66 21.51
N ILE A 978 -32.16 -26.67 22.39
CA ILE A 978 -31.75 -25.27 22.15
C ILE A 978 -30.68 -25.02 23.20
#